data_AF-A0A1J6HYF6-F1
#
_entry.id   AF-A0A1J6HYF6-F1
#
_cell.length_a   1.000
_cell.length_b   1.000
_cell.length_c   1.000
_cell.angle_alpha   90.00
_cell.angle_beta   90.00
_cell.angle_gamma   90.00
#
_symmetry.space_group_name_H-M   'P 1'
#
loop_
_entity.id
_entity.type
_entity.pdbx_description
1 polymer ?
#
loop_
_entity_poly.entity_id
_entity_poly.type
_entity_poly.pdbx_seq_one_letter_code
_entity_poly.pdbx_strand_id
1 'polypeptide(L)'
;MNEQRDIDEFVQATRVLRMSSPVGEDILLPERVTLDEGVNALFEVNVSVRSKQDIKPSDLIGKLVDLEVEVSGNDGVYRPINGLVTDIQVGPKASRGLRSYALTLRPQFWLLSQRTDHRIWLDQTATEVLEKLLNEHGLPGPDLSGVVGSLPKLHYSVQHGESDLSYVVRRMEEVGLFWWFAHDKGQHKLHVANHASGWLEPSASAGGESRVRLALGSTDRNHINSWQQHFTYVPGARAGADWNFETPRTDVRAATPSLVSLTDNARREIFEYPSRTATVEEAELAGKLRMQASEADHETIQAASNIRFLEAGRRFQPYDVVNPDASYEEHVITRIRHQIVDTTYETADGMLEYQNAFEAVPSRVPLTPHRNARRPKVEGNQIAIVAGPPGEEIHTDKYGRIKLAFPWDRRAKRDGSDTCWVRVSQVWGGGTWGAQVIPRIGMEVLVSYIDGDPDRPLVVGVVPNPDNMPAYDLPANKTRMVLRSNTHKGQGFNEITFEDEAGKENQFFHAQKDRTERVLNDRTKRIDRHEVASVGGNRTVEVSGNQKHEIGGSVNTVIGGTGPMATLAMAGVQALSGQTAGLFSQAAQIAGGSGPGVAAFATTLASSALGFLGAGGLSAREGVVSGPNPRADAGTSLAGSGTGVGEAASSLFPLSGIENTIISLFKSTSIGVGQAEQIGVSKVTNVGSAYMVRVGQEMRTDVGKKIDVEVGELYNLVTHDKFHGEAKTWEVFVDDTIRLSAPGGYIEINKKGIKLYALKIDIEGNRINFKKGGPGKGASCLKKMSQSQTPFVRL
;
A
#
# COMPACT_ATOMS: atom_id res chain seq x y z
N MET A 1 61.78 45.18 54.71
CA MET A 1 60.98 46.34 54.32
C MET A 1 60.30 45.93 53.02
N ASN A 2 59.08 45.38 53.12
CA ASN A 2 58.33 44.88 51.97
C ASN A 2 57.66 46.08 51.30
N GLU A 3 58.23 46.56 50.20
CA GLU A 3 57.53 47.51 49.33
C GLU A 3 56.23 46.87 48.86
N GLN A 4 55.14 47.50 49.27
CA GLN A 4 53.78 47.14 48.98
C GLN A 4 53.50 47.63 47.56
N ARG A 5 53.74 46.77 46.55
CA ARG A 5 53.38 47.09 45.15
C ARG A 5 51.89 47.38 45.06
N ASP A 6 51.55 48.52 44.48
CA ASP A 6 50.17 49.00 44.36
C ASP A 6 49.37 48.09 43.41
N ILE A 7 48.07 47.91 43.65
CA ILE A 7 47.21 47.04 42.82
C ILE A 7 47.15 47.53 41.36
N ASP A 8 47.40 48.82 41.16
CA ASP A 8 47.45 49.50 39.87
C ASP A 8 48.73 49.21 39.05
N GLU A 9 49.76 48.58 39.64
CA GLU A 9 51.01 48.22 38.93
C GLU A 9 50.94 46.88 38.15
N PHE A 10 49.88 46.10 38.29
CA PHE A 10 49.76 44.80 37.60
C PHE A 10 49.31 44.96 36.15
N VAL A 11 50.26 45.08 35.22
CA VAL A 11 50.03 45.14 33.77
C VAL A 11 50.48 43.82 33.11
N GLN A 12 49.68 43.30 32.16
CA GLN A 12 49.95 42.02 31.49
C GLN A 12 50.86 42.13 30.25
N ALA A 13 51.16 43.36 29.78
CA ALA A 13 51.86 43.65 28.53
C ALA A 13 53.31 43.14 28.39
N THR A 14 53.92 42.58 29.43
CA THR A 14 55.26 41.95 29.41
C THR A 14 55.26 40.54 30.01
N ARG A 15 54.07 39.92 30.15
CA ARG A 15 53.88 38.64 30.82
C ARG A 15 53.69 37.51 29.84
N VAL A 16 54.09 36.31 30.27
CA VAL A 16 54.00 35.08 29.47
C VAL A 16 52.55 34.65 29.27
N LEU A 17 51.70 34.85 30.28
CA LEU A 17 50.26 34.66 30.17
C LEU A 17 49.55 36.01 30.15
N ARG A 18 48.66 36.17 29.17
CA ARG A 18 47.74 37.31 29.10
C ARG A 18 46.33 36.83 28.89
N MET A 19 45.38 37.58 29.40
CA MET A 19 43.96 37.28 29.23
C MET A 19 43.20 38.54 28.86
N SER A 20 42.56 38.51 27.70
CA SER A 20 41.64 39.55 27.25
C SER A 20 40.20 39.08 27.43
N SER A 21 39.37 39.92 28.04
CA SER A 21 37.99 39.57 28.37
C SER A 21 37.06 40.79 28.32
N PRO A 22 35.74 40.58 28.19
CA PRO A 22 34.77 41.68 28.13
C PRO A 22 34.67 42.54 29.40
N VAL A 23 35.23 42.11 30.53
CA VAL A 23 35.21 42.90 31.77
C VAL A 23 36.24 44.02 31.76
N GLY A 24 37.24 43.96 30.87
CA GLY A 24 38.30 44.95 30.69
C GLY A 24 39.70 44.33 30.63
N GLU A 25 40.65 45.08 30.08
CA GLU A 25 42.08 44.72 30.05
C GLU A 25 42.70 44.81 31.45
N ASP A 26 43.71 43.98 31.73
CA ASP A 26 44.44 43.97 33.00
C ASP A 26 43.58 43.70 34.27
N ILE A 27 42.34 43.21 34.10
CA ILE A 27 41.43 42.89 35.21
C ILE A 27 41.54 41.43 35.63
N LEU A 28 41.63 40.51 34.69
CA LEU A 28 41.78 39.07 34.94
C LEU A 28 43.24 38.68 34.74
N LEU A 29 43.93 38.34 35.83
CA LEU A 29 45.34 37.99 35.85
C LEU A 29 45.46 36.46 35.91
N PRO A 30 45.83 35.78 34.82
CA PRO A 30 45.95 34.32 34.79
C PRO A 30 47.17 33.83 35.57
N GLU A 31 47.00 32.80 36.40
CA GLU A 31 48.07 32.18 37.22
C GLU A 31 48.36 30.74 36.82
N ARG A 32 47.32 29.94 36.58
CA ARG A 32 47.45 28.52 36.23
C ARG A 32 46.53 28.19 35.08
N VAL A 33 47.05 27.53 34.06
CA VAL A 33 46.30 27.09 32.88
C VAL A 33 46.54 25.61 32.68
N THR A 34 45.46 24.86 32.51
CA THR A 34 45.49 23.56 31.85
C THR A 34 44.65 23.65 30.59
N LEU A 35 45.25 23.41 29.43
CA LEU A 35 44.55 23.38 28.14
C LEU A 35 44.65 21.96 27.58
N ASP A 36 43.49 21.35 27.34
CA ASP A 36 43.36 20.08 26.63
C ASP A 36 42.81 20.34 25.22
N GLU A 37 43.58 19.99 24.19
CA GLU A 37 43.17 20.06 22.78
C GLU A 37 43.28 18.69 22.14
N GLY A 38 42.44 18.42 21.15
CA GLY A 38 42.57 17.21 20.36
C GLY A 38 41.65 17.16 19.16
N VAL A 39 41.99 16.28 18.23
CA VAL A 39 41.17 15.94 17.08
C VAL A 39 40.01 15.06 17.56
N ASN A 40 38.82 15.30 17.01
CA ASN A 40 37.55 14.67 17.40
C ASN A 40 37.16 14.90 18.86
N ALA A 41 37.65 15.98 19.46
CA ALA A 41 37.37 16.35 20.84
C ALA A 41 37.09 17.86 20.96
N LEU A 42 36.24 18.22 21.94
CA LEU A 42 36.11 19.61 22.34
C LEU A 42 37.35 19.99 23.14
N PHE A 43 37.99 21.13 22.81
CA PHE A 43 39.03 21.64 23.68
C PHE A 43 38.43 22.11 25.01
N GLU A 44 39.23 22.05 26.07
CA GLU A 44 38.87 22.58 27.38
C GLU A 44 40.05 23.34 27.99
N VAL A 45 39.81 24.59 28.37
CA VAL A 45 40.77 25.41 29.10
C VAL A 45 40.26 25.59 30.52
N ASN A 46 41.02 25.10 31.49
CA ASN A 46 40.80 25.40 32.89
C ASN A 46 41.83 26.46 33.32
N VAL A 47 41.37 27.67 33.58
CA VAL A 47 42.21 28.82 33.95
C VAL A 47 41.87 29.30 35.36
N SER A 48 42.88 29.36 36.23
CA SER A 48 42.80 30.05 37.52
C SER A 48 43.27 31.49 37.34
N VAL A 49 42.44 32.44 37.74
CA VAL A 49 42.69 33.88 37.57
C VAL A 49 42.50 34.63 38.89
N ARG A 50 43.27 35.70 39.07
CA ARG A 50 43.00 36.74 40.08
C ARG A 50 42.30 37.91 39.43
N SER A 51 41.30 38.47 40.09
CA SER A 51 40.70 39.72 39.64
C SER A 51 40.96 40.88 40.58
N LYS A 52 41.22 42.06 39.98
CA LYS A 52 41.29 43.36 40.67
C LYS A 52 39.93 43.83 41.19
N GLN A 53 38.82 43.29 40.66
CA GLN A 53 37.46 43.67 41.05
C GLN A 53 36.56 42.45 41.30
N ASP A 54 35.42 42.69 41.92
CA ASP A 54 34.38 41.67 42.07
C ASP A 54 33.59 41.58 40.74
N ILE A 55 33.62 40.42 40.10
CA ILE A 55 33.04 40.14 38.79
C ILE A 55 31.72 39.41 38.97
N LYS A 56 30.67 39.87 38.28
CA LYS A 56 29.40 39.15 38.27
C LYS A 56 29.48 38.01 37.25
N PRO A 57 28.93 36.82 37.55
CA PRO A 57 28.94 35.71 36.60
C PRO A 57 28.36 36.06 35.22
N SER A 58 27.32 36.91 35.17
CA SER A 58 26.72 37.42 33.93
C SER A 58 27.66 38.20 33.03
N ASP A 59 28.76 38.72 33.57
CA ASP A 59 29.69 39.55 32.82
C ASP A 59 30.66 38.70 31.98
N LEU A 60 30.77 37.40 32.28
CA LEU A 60 31.70 36.47 31.64
C LEU A 60 31.01 35.21 31.06
N ILE A 61 30.05 34.58 31.77
CA ILE A 61 29.38 33.36 31.29
C ILE A 61 28.75 33.61 29.92
N GLY A 62 29.01 32.72 28.97
CA GLY A 62 28.49 32.79 27.61
C GLY A 62 29.19 33.83 26.72
N LYS A 63 30.30 34.44 27.17
CA LYS A 63 31.12 35.35 26.37
C LYS A 63 32.45 34.70 25.98
N LEU A 64 32.99 35.16 24.86
CA LEU A 64 34.32 34.76 24.39
C LEU A 64 35.41 35.51 25.17
N VAL A 65 36.52 34.81 25.39
CA VAL A 65 37.72 35.26 26.07
C VAL A 65 38.93 34.76 25.30
N ASP A 66 39.97 35.59 25.20
CA ASP A 66 41.26 35.21 24.65
C ASP A 66 42.27 35.00 25.77
N LEU A 67 42.90 33.82 25.80
CA LEU A 67 44.10 33.55 26.56
C LEU A 67 45.29 33.57 25.59
N GLU A 68 46.33 34.31 25.89
CA GLU A 68 47.52 34.44 25.05
C GLU A 68 48.75 33.90 25.80
N VAL A 69 49.51 33.02 25.15
CA VAL A 69 50.74 32.42 25.70
C VAL A 69 51.95 32.89 24.89
N GLU A 70 52.94 33.49 25.54
CA GLU A 70 54.18 33.92 24.87
C GLU A 70 54.99 32.70 24.40
N VAL A 71 55.31 32.65 23.11
CA VAL A 71 55.98 31.51 22.46
C VAL A 71 57.50 31.62 22.48
N SER A 72 58.01 32.78 22.08
CA SER A 72 59.45 33.05 21.95
C SER A 72 59.86 33.90 23.14
N GLY A 73 60.78 33.40 23.98
CA GLY A 73 61.14 34.01 25.27
C GLY A 73 61.84 35.38 25.17
N ASN A 74 61.13 36.38 24.66
CA ASN A 74 61.30 37.84 24.62
C ASN A 74 61.02 38.52 23.25
N ASP A 75 60.48 37.83 22.23
CA ASP A 75 60.18 38.45 20.91
C ASP A 75 58.74 39.01 20.78
N GLY A 76 57.92 38.87 21.83
CA GLY A 76 56.55 39.40 21.83
C GLY A 76 55.55 38.64 20.95
N VAL A 77 55.88 37.42 20.53
CA VAL A 77 54.98 36.54 19.78
C VAL A 77 54.10 35.74 20.75
N TYR A 78 52.79 35.87 20.60
CA TYR A 78 51.80 35.18 21.43
C TYR A 78 51.01 34.17 20.61
N ARG A 79 50.72 33.01 21.21
CA ARG A 79 49.74 32.05 20.73
C ARG A 79 48.38 32.41 21.33
N PRO A 80 47.38 32.79 20.50
CA PRO A 80 46.03 33.03 20.98
C PRO A 80 45.29 31.71 21.22
N ILE A 81 44.51 31.66 22.28
CA ILE A 81 43.60 30.57 22.66
C ILE A 81 42.26 31.22 22.99
N ASN A 82 41.39 31.30 21.99
CA ASN A 82 40.05 31.81 22.14
C ASN A 82 39.07 30.73 22.62
N GLY A 83 38.21 31.04 23.60
CA GLY A 83 37.18 30.11 24.08
C GLY A 83 35.98 30.80 24.72
N LEU A 84 34.85 30.09 24.74
CA LEU A 84 33.61 30.50 25.40
C LEU A 84 33.65 30.14 26.87
N VAL A 85 33.40 31.10 27.76
CA VAL A 85 33.30 30.83 29.21
C VAL A 85 32.02 30.04 29.50
N THR A 86 32.16 28.82 30.01
CA THR A 86 31.05 27.89 30.29
C THR A 86 30.82 27.64 31.77
N ASP A 87 31.87 27.75 32.60
CA ASP A 87 31.78 27.62 34.06
C ASP A 87 32.63 28.69 34.74
N ILE A 88 32.17 29.16 35.91
CA ILE A 88 32.88 30.12 36.76
C ILE A 88 32.73 29.70 38.22
N GLN A 89 33.87 29.49 38.88
CA GLN A 89 33.93 29.26 40.32
C GLN A 89 34.52 30.48 41.00
N VAL A 90 33.82 30.99 42.02
CA VAL A 90 34.24 32.17 42.78
C VAL A 90 34.89 31.72 44.08
N GLY A 91 36.18 32.01 44.23
CA GLY A 91 36.92 31.74 45.44
C GLY A 91 37.05 32.95 46.37
N PRO A 92 37.80 32.80 47.48
CA PRO A 92 37.99 33.86 48.46
C PRO A 92 38.83 35.03 47.93
N LYS A 93 38.79 36.15 48.67
CA LYS A 93 39.76 37.23 48.49
C LYS A 93 41.11 36.80 49.09
N ALA A 94 42.19 36.96 48.33
CA ALA A 94 43.55 36.66 48.75
C ALA A 94 44.30 37.93 49.17
N SER A 95 45.59 37.79 49.45
CA SER A 95 46.48 38.93 49.75
C SER A 95 46.41 40.00 48.66
N ARG A 96 46.55 41.27 49.04
CA ARG A 96 46.43 42.46 48.15
C ARG A 96 45.03 42.71 47.59
N GLY A 97 43.97 42.17 48.22
CA GLY A 97 42.57 42.50 47.88
C GLY A 97 42.01 41.84 46.61
N LEU A 98 42.84 41.09 45.88
CA LEU A 98 42.45 40.37 44.67
C LEU A 98 41.57 39.16 45.01
N ARG A 99 40.54 38.90 44.20
CA ARG A 99 39.67 37.72 44.36
C ARG A 99 40.06 36.62 43.38
N SER A 100 40.10 35.36 43.85
CA SER A 100 40.34 34.20 42.97
C SER A 100 39.08 33.78 42.22
N TYR A 101 39.24 33.45 40.94
CA TYR A 101 38.23 32.76 40.13
C TYR A 101 38.88 31.58 39.41
N ALA A 102 38.10 30.53 39.15
CA ALA A 102 38.46 29.51 38.18
C ALA A 102 37.43 29.54 37.05
N LEU A 103 37.88 29.53 35.81
CA LEU A 103 37.03 29.58 34.62
C LEU A 103 37.29 28.34 33.77
N THR A 104 36.22 27.79 33.20
CA THR A 104 36.31 26.75 32.17
C THR A 104 35.88 27.31 30.83
N LEU A 105 36.82 27.36 29.88
CA LEU A 105 36.58 27.77 28.50
C LEU A 105 36.42 26.56 27.60
N ARG A 106 35.44 26.58 26.70
CA ARG A 106 35.16 25.52 25.71
C ARG A 106 34.90 26.14 24.34
N PRO A 107 34.97 25.37 23.23
CA PRO A 107 34.58 25.88 21.92
C PRO A 107 33.10 26.28 21.90
N GLN A 108 32.74 27.24 21.05
CA GLN A 108 31.33 27.56 20.79
C GLN A 108 30.55 26.34 20.27
N PHE A 109 31.23 25.41 19.59
CA PHE A 109 30.65 24.13 19.16
C PHE A 109 30.04 23.32 20.33
N TRP A 110 30.53 23.51 21.56
CA TRP A 110 29.93 22.92 22.76
C TRP A 110 28.47 23.33 22.97
N LEU A 111 28.03 24.51 22.50
CA LEU A 111 26.65 24.97 22.63
C LEU A 111 25.65 24.03 21.95
N LEU A 112 26.07 23.27 20.94
CA LEU A 112 25.24 22.22 20.33
C LEU A 112 24.87 21.09 21.32
N SER A 113 25.61 20.92 22.42
CA SER A 113 25.25 19.99 23.49
C SER A 113 24.10 20.50 24.38
N GLN A 114 23.79 21.80 24.31
CA GLN A 114 22.79 22.46 25.15
C GLN A 114 21.38 22.42 24.55
N ARG A 115 21.21 21.82 23.36
CA ARG A 115 19.91 21.63 22.69
C ARG A 115 19.74 20.17 22.28
N THR A 116 18.59 19.58 22.64
CA THR A 116 18.14 18.26 22.20
C THR A 116 16.92 18.39 21.32
N ASP A 117 16.78 17.51 20.31
CA ASP A 117 15.65 17.59 19.38
C ASP A 117 15.19 16.21 18.87
N HIS A 118 13.98 16.19 18.30
CA HIS A 118 13.48 15.13 17.44
C HIS A 118 13.25 15.70 16.04
N ARG A 119 14.05 15.28 15.06
CA ARG A 119 14.06 15.90 13.74
C ARG A 119 14.43 14.91 12.64
N ILE A 120 13.73 15.01 11.52
CA ILE A 120 14.05 14.29 10.29
C ILE A 120 14.95 15.18 9.41
N TRP A 121 16.00 14.58 8.87
CA TRP A 121 16.93 15.14 7.91
C TRP A 121 16.86 14.30 6.63
N LEU A 122 16.45 14.94 5.53
CA LEU A 122 16.31 14.31 4.23
C LEU A 122 17.36 14.80 3.25
N ASP A 123 17.88 13.87 2.46
CA ASP A 123 18.75 14.08 1.30
C ASP A 123 19.90 15.08 1.53
N GLN A 124 20.52 14.99 2.71
CA GLN A 124 21.57 15.90 3.15
C GLN A 124 22.87 15.19 3.48
N THR A 125 24.00 15.83 3.19
CA THR A 125 25.31 15.34 3.62
C THR A 125 25.59 15.70 5.08
N ALA A 126 26.56 15.02 5.70
CA ALA A 126 26.97 15.34 7.08
C ALA A 126 27.47 16.79 7.24
N THR A 127 28.12 17.35 6.21
CA THR A 127 28.60 18.75 6.23
C THR A 127 27.46 19.75 6.08
N GLU A 128 26.46 19.48 5.23
CA GLU A 128 25.25 20.31 5.10
C GLU A 128 24.45 20.34 6.43
N VAL A 129 24.39 19.21 7.13
CA VAL A 129 23.80 19.11 8.47
C VAL A 129 24.59 19.96 9.48
N LEU A 130 25.92 19.87 9.47
CA LEU A 130 26.80 20.66 10.34
C LEU A 130 26.61 22.16 10.13
N GLU A 131 26.65 22.64 8.88
CA GLU A 131 26.46 24.05 8.55
C GLU A 131 25.08 24.56 9.00
N LYS A 132 24.02 23.77 8.78
CA LYS A 132 22.67 24.13 9.22
C LYS A 132 22.56 24.24 10.73
N LEU A 133 23.12 23.28 11.48
CA LEU A 133 23.10 23.32 12.94
C LEU A 133 23.91 24.51 13.48
N LEU A 134 25.09 24.78 12.93
CA LEU A 134 25.88 25.95 13.33
C LEU A 134 25.11 27.26 13.06
N ASN A 135 24.50 27.40 11.89
CA ASN A 135 23.69 28.57 11.53
C ASN A 135 22.48 28.75 12.46
N GLU A 136 21.74 27.67 12.75
CA GLU A 136 20.59 27.72 13.67
C GLU A 136 20.97 28.15 15.10
N HIS A 137 22.22 27.93 15.52
CA HIS A 137 22.77 28.39 16.79
C HIS A 137 23.49 29.75 16.70
N GLY A 138 23.53 30.38 15.53
CA GLY A 138 24.23 31.65 15.30
C GLY A 138 25.75 31.55 15.42
N LEU A 139 26.32 30.36 15.15
CA LEU A 139 27.74 30.08 15.28
C LEU A 139 28.49 30.26 13.95
N PRO A 140 29.81 30.55 13.98
CA PRO A 140 30.64 30.59 12.77
C PRO A 140 30.59 29.26 12.00
N GLY A 141 30.61 29.34 10.68
CA GLY A 141 30.66 28.16 9.81
C GLY A 141 32.00 27.40 9.90
N PRO A 142 32.03 26.11 9.54
CA PRO A 142 33.23 25.28 9.59
C PRO A 142 34.17 25.59 8.42
N ASP A 143 35.44 25.25 8.57
CA ASP A 143 36.39 25.13 7.47
C ASP A 143 36.30 23.72 6.85
N LEU A 144 35.78 23.65 5.62
CA LEU A 144 35.63 22.39 4.88
C LEU A 144 36.73 22.19 3.81
N SER A 145 37.78 23.01 3.80
CA SER A 145 38.87 22.91 2.80
C SER A 145 39.62 21.57 2.82
N GLY A 146 39.60 20.86 3.96
CA GLY A 146 40.18 19.53 4.12
C GLY A 146 39.27 18.37 3.69
N VAL A 147 38.05 18.64 3.22
CA VAL A 147 37.10 17.63 2.75
C VAL A 147 37.32 17.39 1.25
N VAL A 148 37.80 16.19 0.92
CA VAL A 148 38.11 15.77 -0.46
C VAL A 148 37.01 14.86 -0.99
N GLY A 149 36.55 15.13 -2.20
CA GLY A 149 35.50 14.36 -2.88
C GLY A 149 34.08 14.68 -2.41
N SER A 150 33.10 14.06 -3.07
CA SER A 150 31.69 14.21 -2.72
C SER A 150 31.29 13.25 -1.60
N LEU A 151 30.62 13.77 -0.56
CA LEU A 151 30.06 12.95 0.51
C LEU A 151 28.69 12.36 0.14
N PRO A 152 28.37 11.14 0.62
CA PRO A 152 27.05 10.55 0.39
C PRO A 152 25.97 11.38 1.09
N LYS A 153 24.82 11.49 0.43
CA LYS A 153 23.62 12.09 1.01
C LYS A 153 22.87 11.05 1.84
N LEU A 154 22.48 11.45 3.04
CA LEU A 154 21.63 10.66 3.91
C LEU A 154 20.18 10.81 3.42
N HIS A 155 19.68 9.82 2.69
CA HIS A 155 18.31 9.85 2.14
C HIS A 155 17.27 10.06 3.25
N TYR A 156 17.42 9.34 4.37
CA TYR A 156 16.58 9.50 5.55
C TYR A 156 17.44 9.33 6.80
N SER A 157 17.49 10.37 7.64
CA SER A 157 18.21 10.34 8.90
C SER A 157 17.42 11.06 9.98
N VAL A 158 17.35 10.46 11.17
CA VAL A 158 16.60 10.98 12.30
C VAL A 158 17.56 11.31 13.44
N GLN A 159 17.42 12.53 13.95
CA GLN A 159 17.88 12.94 15.28
C GLN A 159 16.77 12.56 16.26
N HIS A 160 17.03 11.64 17.19
CA HIS A 160 15.99 11.08 18.05
C HIS A 160 16.34 11.22 19.54
N GLY A 161 15.93 12.32 20.16
CA GLY A 161 16.11 12.53 21.60
C GLY A 161 17.57 12.73 22.03
N GLU A 162 18.44 13.09 21.09
CA GLU A 162 19.86 13.34 21.32
C GLU A 162 20.19 14.84 21.12
N SER A 163 21.33 15.27 21.66
CA SER A 163 21.80 16.65 21.45
C SER A 163 22.22 16.90 20.00
N ASP A 164 22.16 18.14 19.55
CA ASP A 164 22.64 18.49 18.19
C ASP A 164 24.12 18.12 18.02
N LEU A 165 24.92 18.25 19.08
CA LEU A 165 26.32 17.84 19.09
C LEU A 165 26.45 16.33 18.88
N SER A 166 25.71 15.53 19.64
CA SER A 166 25.72 14.06 19.51
C SER A 166 25.32 13.62 18.11
N TYR A 167 24.28 14.25 17.56
CA TYR A 167 23.79 13.97 16.21
C TYR A 167 24.85 14.31 15.15
N VAL A 168 25.39 15.53 15.14
CA VAL A 168 26.35 15.91 14.10
C VAL A 168 27.65 15.12 14.20
N VAL A 169 28.13 14.84 15.42
CA VAL A 169 29.34 14.03 15.64
C VAL A 169 29.13 12.61 15.13
N ARG A 170 28.03 11.92 15.49
CA ARG A 170 27.79 10.55 14.98
C ARG A 170 27.72 10.52 13.45
N ARG A 171 27.13 11.55 12.83
CA ARG A 171 27.04 11.67 11.36
C ARG A 171 28.41 11.87 10.73
N MET A 172 29.25 12.73 11.30
CA MET A 172 30.65 12.90 10.87
C MET A 172 31.45 11.61 11.04
N GLU A 173 31.29 10.91 12.17
CA GLU A 173 31.95 9.63 12.43
C GLU A 173 31.61 8.58 11.37
N GLU A 174 30.34 8.50 10.95
CA GLU A 174 29.89 7.52 9.97
C GLU A 174 30.55 7.66 8.61
N VAL A 175 30.65 8.90 8.12
CA VAL A 175 31.28 9.24 6.83
C VAL A 175 32.79 9.50 6.94
N GLY A 176 33.36 9.31 8.14
CA GLY A 176 34.81 9.36 8.38
C GLY A 176 35.40 10.77 8.40
N LEU A 177 34.59 11.79 8.70
CA LEU A 177 35.04 13.16 8.90
C LEU A 177 35.66 13.31 10.29
N PHE A 178 36.87 13.82 10.34
CA PHE A 178 37.54 14.23 11.58
C PHE A 178 37.65 15.75 11.67
N TRP A 179 37.72 16.27 12.89
CA TRP A 179 37.62 17.71 13.14
C TRP A 179 38.44 18.17 14.33
N TRP A 180 38.86 19.43 14.35
CA TRP A 180 39.64 20.06 15.42
C TRP A 180 39.44 21.59 15.38
N PHE A 181 40.06 22.32 16.31
CA PHE A 181 39.98 23.78 16.34
C PHE A 181 41.33 24.42 16.04
N ALA A 182 41.31 25.51 15.27
CA ALA A 182 42.40 26.44 15.17
C ALA A 182 42.02 27.75 15.85
N HIS A 183 42.92 28.31 16.64
CA HIS A 183 42.67 29.52 17.41
C HIS A 183 43.32 30.73 16.73
N ASP A 184 42.57 31.80 16.62
CA ASP A 184 43.03 33.13 16.23
C ASP A 184 42.65 34.12 17.32
N LYS A 185 43.16 35.35 17.25
CA LYS A 185 42.77 36.39 18.21
C LYS A 185 41.28 36.73 18.04
N GLY A 186 40.50 36.60 19.12
CA GLY A 186 39.08 36.91 19.17
C GLY A 186 38.14 35.81 18.64
N GLN A 187 38.66 34.73 18.05
CA GLN A 187 37.84 33.65 17.48
C GLN A 187 38.57 32.31 17.43
N HIS A 188 37.82 31.22 17.33
CA HIS A 188 38.35 29.91 17.00
C HIS A 188 37.52 29.30 15.87
N LYS A 189 38.18 28.59 14.95
CA LYS A 189 37.56 28.00 13.76
C LYS A 189 37.53 26.49 13.89
N LEU A 190 36.37 25.89 13.61
CA LEU A 190 36.20 24.44 13.48
C LEU A 190 36.73 23.99 12.12
N HIS A 191 37.80 23.21 12.09
CA HIS A 191 38.31 22.57 10.88
C HIS A 191 37.77 21.16 10.75
N VAL A 192 37.39 20.78 9.53
CA VAL A 192 36.87 19.44 9.22
C VAL A 192 37.58 18.89 7.98
N ALA A 193 37.99 17.63 8.05
CA ALA A 193 38.66 16.94 6.95
C ALA A 193 38.29 15.45 6.90
N ASN A 194 38.52 14.82 5.75
CA ASN A 194 38.41 13.35 5.57
C ASN A 194 39.69 12.74 4.96
N HIS A 195 40.73 13.54 4.75
CA HIS A 195 41.96 13.13 4.08
C HIS A 195 43.20 13.75 4.75
N ALA A 196 44.34 13.09 4.65
CA ALA A 196 45.60 13.51 5.26
C ALA A 196 46.10 14.88 4.73
N SER A 197 45.77 15.23 3.49
CA SER A 197 46.08 16.57 2.94
C SER A 197 45.34 17.71 3.64
N GLY A 198 44.34 17.41 4.47
CA GLY A 198 43.60 18.40 5.26
C GLY A 198 44.34 18.88 6.50
N TRP A 199 45.46 18.25 6.89
CA TRP A 199 46.25 18.68 8.04
C TRP A 199 46.87 20.06 7.84
N LEU A 200 46.75 20.93 8.84
CA LEU A 200 47.27 22.28 8.76
C LEU A 200 48.79 22.31 8.88
N GLU A 201 49.41 23.25 8.17
CA GLU A 201 50.80 23.67 8.40
C GLU A 201 50.94 24.30 9.80
N PRO A 202 52.18 24.41 10.36
CA PRO A 202 52.45 25.11 11.61
C PRO A 202 51.74 26.48 11.69
N SER A 203 51.27 26.85 12.88
CA SER A 203 50.57 28.12 13.07
C SER A 203 51.49 29.33 12.88
N ALA A 204 50.91 30.52 12.69
CA ALA A 204 51.69 31.75 12.61
C ALA A 204 52.56 31.99 13.87
N SER A 205 52.09 31.51 15.03
CA SER A 205 52.82 31.57 16.29
C SER A 205 54.08 30.69 16.32
N ALA A 206 54.21 29.71 15.42
CA ALA A 206 55.45 28.96 15.22
C ALA A 206 56.53 29.75 14.46
N GLY A 207 56.24 30.95 13.93
CA GLY A 207 57.23 31.79 13.25
C GLY A 207 57.83 31.16 11.99
N GLY A 208 57.14 30.21 11.36
CA GLY A 208 57.65 29.43 10.22
C GLY A 208 58.50 28.21 10.61
N GLU A 209 58.63 27.90 11.90
CA GLU A 209 59.33 26.72 12.39
C GLU A 209 58.48 25.45 12.20
N SER A 210 58.72 24.72 11.11
CA SER A 210 58.13 23.40 10.87
C SER A 210 58.98 22.26 11.44
N ARG A 211 60.27 22.51 11.66
CA ARG A 211 61.22 21.54 12.19
C ARG A 211 61.39 21.72 13.68
N VAL A 212 61.05 20.69 14.45
CA VAL A 212 61.05 20.74 15.91
C VAL A 212 62.24 19.98 16.49
N ARG A 213 62.95 20.62 17.41
CA ARG A 213 64.12 20.04 18.07
C ARG A 213 63.72 18.88 18.99
N LEU A 214 64.31 17.71 18.77
CA LEU A 214 64.26 16.55 19.68
C LEU A 214 65.61 16.41 20.38
N ALA A 215 65.62 16.50 21.71
CA ALA A 215 66.85 16.41 22.51
C ALA A 215 66.55 15.87 23.91
N LEU A 216 66.80 14.57 24.13
CA LEU A 216 66.57 13.95 25.43
C LEU A 216 67.64 14.40 26.44
N GLY A 217 67.22 14.83 27.63
CA GLY A 217 68.13 15.26 28.71
C GLY A 217 68.76 16.65 28.54
N SER A 218 68.28 17.46 27.59
CA SER A 218 68.69 18.86 27.45
C SER A 218 68.01 19.77 28.48
N THR A 219 68.69 20.83 28.90
CA THR A 219 68.10 21.92 29.70
C THR A 219 67.70 23.12 28.84
N ASP A 220 67.76 23.01 27.52
CA ASP A 220 67.39 24.08 26.60
C ASP A 220 65.91 24.45 26.71
N ARG A 221 65.59 25.72 26.39
CA ARG A 221 64.25 26.28 26.63
C ARG A 221 63.13 25.69 25.77
N ASN A 222 63.41 25.25 24.53
CA ASN A 222 62.42 24.72 23.58
C ASN A 222 62.95 23.45 22.90
N HIS A 223 62.45 22.29 23.31
CA HIS A 223 62.73 20.99 22.70
C HIS A 223 61.68 19.95 23.14
N ILE A 224 61.53 18.89 22.34
CA ILE A 224 60.89 17.64 22.76
C ILE A 224 61.87 16.90 23.67
N ASN A 225 61.44 16.63 24.90
CA ASN A 225 62.25 16.04 25.96
C ASN A 225 61.89 14.57 26.26
N SER A 226 60.78 14.07 25.71
CA SER A 226 60.40 12.66 25.73
C SER A 226 59.75 12.28 24.40
N TRP A 227 60.08 11.11 23.86
CA TRP A 227 59.55 10.59 22.60
C TRP A 227 59.45 9.06 22.66
N GLN A 228 58.25 8.53 22.52
CA GLN A 228 57.97 7.10 22.53
C GLN A 228 57.06 6.76 21.36
N GLN A 229 57.52 5.87 20.49
CA GLN A 229 56.66 5.26 19.46
C GLN A 229 55.96 4.04 20.05
N HIS A 230 54.65 3.98 19.86
CA HIS A 230 53.79 2.95 20.39
C HIS A 230 53.09 2.22 19.22
N PHE A 231 53.24 0.89 19.20
CA PHE A 231 52.65 0.01 18.20
C PHE A 231 51.59 -0.91 18.82
N THR A 232 50.37 -0.86 18.31
CA THR A 232 49.23 -1.65 18.84
C THR A 232 48.83 -2.76 17.87
N TYR A 233 48.38 -3.90 18.39
CA TYR A 233 47.79 -4.96 17.55
C TYR A 233 46.43 -4.53 17.00
N VAL A 234 46.25 -4.63 15.68
CA VAL A 234 45.01 -4.26 14.99
C VAL A 234 44.41 -5.46 14.22
N PRO A 235 43.07 -5.54 14.10
CA PRO A 235 42.39 -6.56 13.29
C PRO A 235 42.86 -6.55 11.83
N GLY A 236 42.91 -7.72 11.18
CA GLY A 236 43.38 -7.81 9.80
C GLY A 236 42.30 -7.66 8.73
N ALA A 237 41.01 -7.66 9.11
CA ALA A 237 39.89 -7.42 8.20
C ALA A 237 38.66 -6.86 8.91
N ARG A 238 37.88 -6.06 8.19
CA ARG A 238 36.55 -5.57 8.60
C ARG A 238 35.56 -6.00 7.54
N ALA A 239 34.51 -6.70 7.95
CA ALA A 239 33.44 -7.09 7.07
C ALA A 239 32.10 -6.55 7.57
N GLY A 240 31.22 -6.17 6.65
CA GLY A 240 29.89 -5.68 6.95
C GLY A 240 28.87 -6.33 6.03
N ALA A 241 27.67 -6.55 6.53
CA ALA A 241 26.53 -7.00 5.72
C ALA A 241 25.25 -6.25 6.07
N ASP A 242 24.36 -6.11 5.09
CA ASP A 242 23.02 -5.57 5.29
C ASP A 242 22.00 -6.23 4.34
N TRP A 243 20.73 -5.89 4.54
CA TRP A 243 19.65 -6.34 3.69
C TRP A 243 18.91 -5.17 3.04
N ASN A 244 18.83 -5.19 1.71
CA ASN A 244 18.06 -4.24 0.93
C ASN A 244 16.88 -4.93 0.25
N PHE A 245 15.66 -4.48 0.56
CA PHE A 245 14.44 -5.07 0.01
C PHE A 245 14.23 -4.77 -1.48
N GLU A 246 14.86 -3.71 -2.02
CA GLU A 246 14.77 -3.38 -3.45
C GLU A 246 15.66 -4.31 -4.30
N THR A 247 16.70 -4.89 -3.68
CA THR A 247 17.65 -5.84 -4.29
C THR A 247 17.82 -7.10 -3.41
N PRO A 248 16.74 -7.86 -3.12
CA PRO A 248 16.74 -8.88 -2.07
C PRO A 248 17.60 -10.12 -2.37
N ARG A 249 18.13 -10.23 -3.60
CA ARG A 249 19.04 -11.29 -4.04
C ARG A 249 20.51 -10.85 -4.06
N THR A 250 20.77 -9.55 -3.93
CA THR A 250 22.12 -9.01 -3.90
C THR A 250 22.68 -9.22 -2.50
N ASP A 251 23.84 -9.88 -2.41
CA ASP A 251 24.59 -9.97 -1.16
C ASP A 251 25.27 -8.62 -0.93
N VAL A 252 24.64 -7.76 -0.12
CA VAL A 252 25.21 -6.47 0.28
C VAL A 252 26.23 -6.75 1.38
N ARG A 253 27.36 -7.34 0.98
CA ARG A 253 28.46 -7.72 1.85
C ARG A 253 29.79 -7.27 1.25
N ALA A 254 30.62 -6.64 2.07
CA ALA A 254 31.98 -6.27 1.70
C ALA A 254 32.94 -6.65 2.83
N ALA A 255 34.16 -7.05 2.47
CA ALA A 255 35.26 -7.29 3.40
C ALA A 255 36.46 -6.46 2.97
N THR A 256 36.93 -5.58 3.84
CA THR A 256 38.10 -4.73 3.60
C THR A 256 39.28 -5.29 4.41
N PRO A 257 40.37 -5.75 3.76
CA PRO A 257 41.57 -6.16 4.46
C PRO A 257 42.33 -4.94 5.01
N SER A 258 43.07 -5.15 6.10
CA SER A 258 43.98 -4.13 6.62
C SER A 258 45.24 -4.01 5.75
N LEU A 259 45.75 -2.79 5.62
CA LEU A 259 47.07 -2.47 5.09
C LEU A 259 48.19 -2.79 6.09
N VAL A 260 47.87 -2.91 7.38
CA VAL A 260 48.83 -3.28 8.43
C VAL A 260 48.94 -4.80 8.50
N SER A 261 50.12 -5.32 8.19
CA SER A 261 50.41 -6.76 8.21
C SER A 261 51.13 -7.14 9.51
N LEU A 262 50.44 -7.90 10.37
CA LEU A 262 50.99 -8.43 11.63
C LEU A 262 50.85 -9.95 11.67
N THR A 263 51.57 -10.60 12.56
CA THR A 263 51.47 -12.06 12.75
C THR A 263 50.03 -12.47 13.12
N ASP A 264 49.43 -13.34 12.31
CA ASP A 264 48.08 -13.91 12.49
C ASP A 264 46.91 -12.90 12.48
N ASN A 265 47.12 -11.60 12.20
CA ASN A 265 46.02 -10.61 12.22
C ASN A 265 45.01 -10.81 11.10
N ALA A 266 45.42 -11.33 9.95
CA ALA A 266 44.55 -11.68 8.84
C ALA A 266 43.43 -12.68 9.23
N ARG A 267 43.62 -13.46 10.31
CA ARG A 267 42.59 -14.38 10.85
C ARG A 267 41.65 -13.74 11.85
N ARG A 268 41.86 -12.47 12.22
CA ARG A 268 41.07 -11.72 13.20
C ARG A 268 40.25 -10.67 12.46
N GLU A 269 39.15 -11.13 11.87
CA GLU A 269 38.14 -10.28 11.23
C GLU A 269 37.17 -9.72 12.29
N ILE A 270 36.73 -8.47 12.11
CA ILE A 270 35.54 -7.94 12.79
C ILE A 270 34.38 -7.84 11.81
N PHE A 271 33.26 -8.47 12.14
CA PHE A 271 32.03 -8.49 11.35
C PHE A 271 30.93 -7.61 11.97
N GLU A 272 30.23 -6.82 11.16
CA GLU A 272 29.13 -5.94 11.58
C GLU A 272 27.82 -6.23 10.80
N TYR A 273 26.71 -6.42 11.52
CA TYR A 273 25.35 -6.47 10.97
C TYR A 273 24.37 -5.76 11.93
N PRO A 274 23.49 -4.87 11.43
CA PRO A 274 23.47 -4.34 10.06
C PRO A 274 24.62 -3.32 9.82
N SER A 275 25.25 -3.36 8.64
CA SER A 275 26.29 -2.39 8.26
C SER A 275 25.78 -1.01 7.86
N ARG A 276 24.45 -0.86 7.71
CA ARG A 276 23.71 0.36 7.35
C ARG A 276 24.01 0.87 5.94
N THR A 277 24.06 -0.06 5.00
CA THR A 277 24.43 0.19 3.60
C THR A 277 23.40 -0.44 2.68
N ALA A 278 22.98 0.29 1.64
CA ALA A 278 21.99 -0.16 0.68
C ALA A 278 22.60 -0.84 -0.56
N THR A 279 23.85 -0.51 -0.88
CA THR A 279 24.59 -1.05 -2.04
C THR A 279 25.96 -1.62 -1.63
N VAL A 280 26.59 -2.38 -2.54
CA VAL A 280 27.91 -2.96 -2.30
C VAL A 280 28.98 -1.87 -2.23
N GLU A 281 28.87 -0.84 -3.05
CA GLU A 281 29.81 0.30 -3.07
C GLU A 281 29.77 1.07 -1.74
N GLU A 282 28.58 1.24 -1.16
CA GLU A 282 28.44 1.82 0.18
C GLU A 282 29.05 0.92 1.26
N ALA A 283 28.90 -0.40 1.14
CA ALA A 283 29.51 -1.38 2.05
C ALA A 283 31.04 -1.36 1.97
N GLU A 284 31.63 -1.24 0.78
CA GLU A 284 33.07 -1.09 0.58
C GLU A 284 33.60 0.21 1.17
N LEU A 285 32.90 1.33 0.93
CA LEU A 285 33.28 2.62 1.51
C LEU A 285 33.20 2.60 3.04
N ALA A 286 32.12 2.05 3.60
CA ALA A 286 31.96 1.91 5.05
C ALA A 286 33.07 1.01 5.64
N GLY A 287 33.35 -0.13 5.00
CA GLY A 287 34.43 -1.05 5.38
C GLY A 287 35.79 -0.37 5.39
N LYS A 288 36.10 0.40 4.33
CA LYS A 288 37.32 1.21 4.22
C LYS A 288 37.46 2.20 5.37
N LEU A 289 36.43 2.98 5.66
CA LEU A 289 36.48 3.98 6.74
C LEU A 289 36.66 3.33 8.12
N ARG A 290 36.02 2.17 8.36
CA ARG A 290 36.17 1.43 9.63
C ARG A 290 37.53 0.75 9.76
N MET A 291 38.10 0.30 8.65
CA MET A 291 39.46 -0.24 8.64
C MET A 291 40.49 0.86 8.89
N GLN A 292 40.39 1.97 8.16
CA GLN A 292 41.25 3.15 8.29
C GLN A 292 41.27 3.71 9.73
N ALA A 293 40.12 3.72 10.43
CA ALA A 293 40.06 4.08 11.85
C ALA A 293 40.84 3.11 12.74
N SER A 294 40.76 1.79 12.47
CA SER A 294 41.49 0.77 13.24
C SER A 294 42.99 0.83 12.95
N GLU A 295 43.38 1.15 11.72
CA GLU A 295 44.78 1.30 11.29
C GLU A 295 45.45 2.54 11.90
N ALA A 296 44.69 3.62 12.10
CA ALA A 296 45.19 4.83 12.74
C ALA A 296 45.63 4.60 14.20
N ASP A 297 45.10 3.57 14.88
CA ASP A 297 45.52 3.19 16.24
C ASP A 297 46.82 2.35 16.26
N HIS A 298 47.28 1.88 15.10
CA HIS A 298 48.43 0.98 15.02
C HIS A 298 49.73 1.69 15.41
N GLU A 299 50.02 2.83 14.79
CA GLU A 299 51.28 3.58 14.95
C GLU A 299 50.98 4.96 15.53
N THR A 300 51.34 5.15 16.81
CA THR A 300 51.11 6.39 17.55
C THR A 300 52.37 6.82 18.28
N ILE A 301 52.51 8.10 18.57
CA ILE A 301 53.61 8.66 19.34
C ILE A 301 53.07 9.27 20.61
N GLN A 302 53.75 9.01 21.72
CA GLN A 302 53.57 9.68 23.00
C GLN A 302 54.83 10.48 23.31
N ALA A 303 54.68 11.78 23.51
CA ALA A 303 55.80 12.68 23.69
C ALA A 303 55.51 13.78 24.71
N ALA A 304 56.58 14.40 25.22
CA ALA A 304 56.50 15.57 26.09
C ALA A 304 57.48 16.65 25.63
N SER A 305 57.12 17.91 25.80
CA SER A 305 57.95 19.04 25.39
C SER A 305 57.71 20.28 26.24
N ASN A 306 58.60 21.26 26.11
CA ASN A 306 58.43 22.63 26.62
C ASN A 306 58.16 23.66 25.50
N ILE A 307 57.78 23.18 24.30
CA ILE A 307 57.51 24.02 23.14
C ILE A 307 56.08 24.58 23.19
N ARG A 308 55.96 25.90 23.05
CA ARG A 308 54.70 26.63 23.32
C ARG A 308 53.75 26.78 22.12
N PHE A 309 54.28 26.63 20.91
CA PHE A 309 53.51 26.78 19.67
C PHE A 309 52.91 25.46 19.13
N LEU A 310 53.15 24.32 19.78
CA LEU A 310 52.56 23.05 19.35
C LEU A 310 51.05 23.05 19.59
N GLU A 311 50.26 22.61 18.60
CA GLU A 311 48.79 22.64 18.62
C GLU A 311 48.21 21.38 17.97
N ALA A 312 47.01 20.96 18.38
CA ALA A 312 46.32 19.85 17.75
C ALA A 312 45.96 20.15 16.28
N GLY A 313 46.07 19.15 15.40
CA GLY A 313 45.76 19.24 13.97
C GLY A 313 46.81 19.96 13.11
N ARG A 314 47.98 20.28 13.69
CA ARG A 314 49.12 20.93 13.01
C ARG A 314 50.26 19.94 12.78
N ARG A 315 50.90 20.06 11.61
CA ARG A 315 52.07 19.24 11.22
C ARG A 315 53.36 19.77 11.84
N PHE A 316 54.28 18.86 12.16
CA PHE A 316 55.64 19.17 12.59
C PHE A 316 56.61 18.05 12.20
N GLN A 317 57.88 18.40 12.03
CA GLN A 317 58.94 17.48 11.64
C GLN A 317 60.02 17.44 12.74
N PRO A 318 60.10 16.38 13.57
CA PRO A 318 61.15 16.29 14.56
C PRO A 318 62.52 16.11 13.89
N TYR A 319 63.56 16.67 14.50
CA TYR A 319 64.96 16.39 14.16
C TYR A 319 65.76 16.14 15.44
N ASP A 320 66.52 15.05 15.44
CA ASP A 320 67.26 14.61 16.61
C ASP A 320 68.66 15.26 16.63
N VAL A 321 68.97 15.91 17.75
CA VAL A 321 70.27 16.57 17.94
C VAL A 321 71.34 15.59 18.39
N VAL A 322 70.95 14.52 19.08
CA VAL A 322 71.87 13.47 19.56
C VAL A 322 72.21 12.50 18.45
N ASN A 323 71.25 12.21 17.57
CA ASN A 323 71.45 11.38 16.38
C ASN A 323 71.04 12.11 15.09
N PRO A 324 71.88 13.01 14.54
CA PRO A 324 71.56 13.81 13.35
C PRO A 324 71.29 12.99 12.08
N ASP A 325 71.79 11.75 12.02
CA ASP A 325 71.59 10.84 10.88
C ASP A 325 70.22 10.15 10.93
N ALA A 326 69.50 10.22 12.05
CA ALA A 326 68.14 9.69 12.17
C ALA A 326 67.14 10.59 11.42
N SER A 327 66.57 10.06 10.34
CA SER A 327 65.47 10.70 9.64
C SER A 327 64.15 10.31 10.29
N TYR A 328 63.46 11.29 10.87
CA TYR A 328 62.07 11.13 11.32
C TYR A 328 61.14 11.51 10.18
N GLU A 329 59.95 10.91 10.09
CA GLU A 329 58.90 11.39 9.18
C GLU A 329 58.14 12.59 9.78
N GLU A 330 57.31 13.25 8.96
CA GLU A 330 56.47 14.35 9.42
C GLU A 330 55.27 13.80 10.18
N HIS A 331 54.91 14.44 11.30
CA HIS A 331 53.85 14.01 12.18
C HIS A 331 52.80 15.11 12.36
N VAL A 332 51.60 14.72 12.77
CA VAL A 332 50.53 15.63 13.17
C VAL A 332 50.15 15.37 14.62
N ILE A 333 49.98 16.42 15.41
CA ILE A 333 49.54 16.32 16.80
C ILE A 333 48.04 15.99 16.81
N THR A 334 47.67 14.86 17.40
CA THR A 334 46.28 14.43 17.52
C THR A 334 45.66 14.85 18.85
N ARG A 335 46.47 14.94 19.91
CA ARG A 335 46.04 15.40 21.23
C ARG A 335 47.20 16.11 21.92
N ILE A 336 46.93 17.19 22.63
CA ILE A 336 47.95 17.87 23.44
C ILE A 336 47.34 18.44 24.71
N ARG A 337 48.05 18.25 25.82
CA ARG A 337 47.74 18.84 27.11
C ARG A 337 48.85 19.82 27.47
N HIS A 338 48.52 21.09 27.59
CA HIS A 338 49.40 22.14 28.06
C HIS A 338 49.18 22.40 29.56
N GLN A 339 50.26 22.57 30.31
CA GLN A 339 50.24 23.00 31.70
C GLN A 339 51.15 24.21 31.85
N ILE A 340 50.57 25.30 32.34
CA ILE A 340 51.25 26.59 32.47
C ILE A 340 51.03 27.10 33.88
N VAL A 341 52.10 27.47 34.57
CA VAL A 341 52.08 28.09 35.89
C VAL A 341 52.88 29.38 35.82
N ASP A 342 52.22 30.51 36.09
CA ASP A 342 52.82 31.82 36.21
C ASP A 342 52.42 32.43 37.57
N THR A 343 53.32 32.33 38.56
CA THR A 343 53.11 32.87 39.91
C THR A 343 53.74 34.25 40.11
N THR A 344 54.16 34.90 39.03
CA THR A 344 54.91 36.17 39.09
C THR A 344 54.08 37.36 39.59
N TYR A 345 52.77 37.22 39.71
CA TYR A 345 51.88 38.18 40.37
C TYR A 345 51.92 38.09 41.90
N GLU A 346 52.23 36.92 42.48
CA GLU A 346 52.18 36.69 43.93
C GLU A 346 53.53 36.99 44.60
N THR A 347 54.62 36.46 44.04
CA THR A 347 55.97 36.54 44.62
C THR A 347 56.98 37.19 43.67
N ALA A 348 57.95 37.94 44.22
CA ALA A 348 59.02 38.55 43.43
C ALA A 348 59.95 37.51 42.75
N ASP A 349 59.97 36.27 43.27
CA ASP A 349 60.73 35.12 42.78
C ASP A 349 59.80 34.09 42.09
N GLY A 350 58.70 34.56 41.49
CA GLY A 350 57.68 33.69 40.89
C GLY A 350 58.27 32.75 39.83
N MET A 351 57.91 31.48 39.91
CA MET A 351 58.33 30.46 38.95
C MET A 351 57.39 30.52 37.74
N LEU A 352 57.99 30.61 36.55
CA LEU A 352 57.31 30.34 35.28
C LEU A 352 57.64 28.90 34.87
N GLU A 353 56.60 28.07 34.77
CA GLU A 353 56.74 26.69 34.32
C GLU A 353 55.78 26.43 33.16
N TYR A 354 56.31 25.89 32.06
CA TYR A 354 55.53 25.45 30.92
C TYR A 354 55.97 24.05 30.54
N GLN A 355 54.99 23.15 30.43
CA GLN A 355 55.19 21.82 29.88
C GLN A 355 53.96 21.38 29.10
N ASN A 356 54.15 20.49 28.14
CA ASN A 356 53.07 19.77 27.50
C ASN A 356 53.39 18.29 27.36
N ALA A 357 52.33 17.49 27.27
CA ALA A 357 52.36 16.12 26.82
C ALA A 357 51.42 16.00 25.62
N PHE A 358 51.85 15.32 24.57
CA PHE A 358 51.09 15.21 23.34
C PHE A 358 51.16 13.81 22.72
N GLU A 359 50.13 13.52 21.94
CA GLU A 359 50.03 12.37 21.08
C GLU A 359 50.11 12.83 19.63
N ALA A 360 50.79 12.04 18.79
CA ALA A 360 50.92 12.32 17.37
C ALA A 360 50.82 11.06 16.52
N VAL A 361 50.45 11.23 15.26
CA VAL A 361 50.46 10.18 14.22
C VAL A 361 51.23 10.68 13.00
N PRO A 362 51.72 9.79 12.12
CA PRO A 362 52.34 10.22 10.87
C PRO A 362 51.41 11.09 10.03
N SER A 363 51.92 12.16 9.41
CA SER A 363 51.07 13.14 8.69
C SER A 363 50.36 12.53 7.48
N ARG A 364 50.88 11.43 6.91
CA ARG A 364 50.24 10.64 5.86
C ARG A 364 48.94 9.93 6.31
N VAL A 365 48.73 9.77 7.62
CA VAL A 365 47.58 9.04 8.17
C VAL A 365 46.40 10.01 8.36
N PRO A 366 45.29 9.80 7.65
CA PRO A 366 44.01 10.46 7.97
C PRO A 366 43.44 9.90 9.27
N LEU A 367 43.07 10.76 10.22
CA LEU A 367 42.56 10.35 11.53
C LEU A 367 41.06 10.04 11.49
N THR A 368 40.65 9.11 10.63
CA THR A 368 39.24 8.70 10.52
C THR A 368 38.73 8.23 11.88
N PRO A 369 37.64 8.81 12.39
CA PRO A 369 37.18 8.49 13.72
C PRO A 369 36.54 7.09 13.80
N HIS A 370 36.71 6.48 14.97
CA HIS A 370 35.85 5.41 15.44
C HIS A 370 34.43 5.92 15.68
N ARG A 371 33.43 5.03 15.57
CA ARG A 371 32.02 5.34 15.85
C ARG A 371 31.77 5.31 17.37
N ASN A 372 32.23 6.34 18.08
CA ASN A 372 32.12 6.43 19.54
C ASN A 372 30.80 7.06 19.99
N ALA A 373 30.22 7.95 19.18
CA ALA A 373 28.94 8.57 19.48
C ALA A 373 27.84 7.51 19.52
N ARG A 374 27.17 7.39 20.68
CA ARG A 374 26.07 6.44 20.84
C ARG A 374 24.93 6.82 19.90
N ARG A 375 24.53 5.87 19.06
CA ARG A 375 23.33 6.04 18.24
C ARG A 375 22.07 5.93 19.12
N PRO A 376 21.07 6.80 18.90
CA PRO A 376 19.77 6.64 19.56
C PRO A 376 19.10 5.34 19.09
N LYS A 377 18.30 4.76 19.99
CA LYS A 377 17.46 3.60 19.70
C LYS A 377 16.02 3.90 20.09
N VAL A 378 15.08 3.40 19.31
CA VAL A 378 13.67 3.36 19.67
C VAL A 378 13.35 1.99 20.24
N GLU A 379 13.11 1.92 21.55
CA GLU A 379 12.88 0.66 22.26
C GLU A 379 11.50 0.04 22.00
N GLY A 380 10.57 0.77 21.38
CA GLY A 380 9.20 0.31 21.17
C GLY A 380 8.57 0.87 19.91
N ASN A 381 7.26 0.65 19.78
CA ASN A 381 6.50 1.17 18.65
C ASN A 381 6.05 2.61 18.91
N GLN A 382 5.96 3.40 17.85
CA GLN A 382 5.45 4.77 17.89
C GLN A 382 4.22 4.92 17.01
N ILE A 383 3.41 5.92 17.31
CA ILE A 383 2.28 6.31 16.48
C ILE A 383 2.72 7.32 15.43
N ALA A 384 2.22 7.16 14.22
CA ALA A 384 2.31 8.15 13.16
C ALA A 384 0.98 8.27 12.41
N ILE A 385 0.79 9.40 11.73
CA ILE A 385 -0.37 9.62 10.85
C ILE A 385 0.08 9.47 9.40
N VAL A 386 -0.71 8.79 8.57
CA VAL A 386 -0.40 8.69 7.14
C VAL A 386 -0.50 10.07 6.49
N ALA A 387 0.58 10.47 5.81
CA ALA A 387 0.74 11.77 5.18
C ALA A 387 0.74 11.67 3.66
N GLY A 388 0.26 12.71 3.00
CA GLY A 388 0.32 12.82 1.54
C GLY A 388 -0.17 14.17 1.02
N PRO A 389 -0.08 14.39 -0.30
CA PRO A 389 -0.40 15.67 -0.92
C PRO A 389 -1.83 16.13 -0.63
N PRO A 390 -2.06 17.46 -0.53
CA PRO A 390 -3.40 17.99 -0.32
C PRO A 390 -4.34 17.58 -1.48
N GLY A 391 -5.55 17.18 -1.13
CA GLY A 391 -6.59 16.75 -2.08
C GLY A 391 -6.51 15.29 -2.52
N GLU A 392 -5.49 14.54 -2.09
CA GLU A 392 -5.43 13.09 -2.29
C GLU A 392 -5.92 12.32 -1.06
N GLU A 393 -6.46 11.12 -1.29
CA GLU A 393 -6.86 10.19 -0.21
C GLU A 393 -5.83 9.07 -0.02
N ILE A 394 -5.09 8.72 -1.08
CA ILE A 394 -4.15 7.60 -1.11
C ILE A 394 -2.85 8.08 -1.74
N HIS A 395 -1.73 7.91 -1.03
CA HIS A 395 -0.41 8.26 -1.53
C HIS A 395 0.55 7.09 -1.27
N THR A 396 0.86 6.36 -2.35
CA THR A 396 1.63 5.11 -2.31
C THR A 396 2.56 5.02 -3.50
N ASP A 397 3.63 4.22 -3.36
CA ASP A 397 4.55 3.90 -4.44
C ASP A 397 4.36 2.47 -5.00
N LYS A 398 5.25 2.06 -5.93
CA LYS A 398 5.25 0.73 -6.57
C LYS A 398 5.36 -0.47 -5.61
N TYR A 399 5.80 -0.25 -4.37
CA TYR A 399 5.94 -1.31 -3.36
C TYR A 399 4.82 -1.29 -2.32
N GLY A 400 3.82 -0.41 -2.48
CA GLY A 400 2.77 -0.23 -1.46
C GLY A 400 3.26 0.50 -0.20
N ARG A 401 4.37 1.25 -0.29
CA ARG A 401 4.88 2.07 0.82
C ARG A 401 4.02 3.33 0.96
N ILE A 402 3.93 3.84 2.17
CA ILE A 402 3.24 5.09 2.49
C ILE A 402 4.21 6.10 3.10
N LYS A 403 3.76 7.34 3.22
CA LYS A 403 4.51 8.41 3.91
C LYS A 403 3.84 8.74 5.23
N LEU A 404 4.62 9.15 6.22
CA LEU A 404 4.19 9.31 7.61
C LEU A 404 4.49 10.71 8.15
N ALA A 405 3.59 11.24 8.97
CA ALA A 405 3.81 12.39 9.81
C ALA A 405 3.90 11.92 11.27
N PHE A 406 5.07 12.10 11.88
CA PHE A 406 5.28 11.77 13.28
C PHE A 406 4.82 12.94 14.18
N PRO A 407 4.13 12.67 15.31
CA PRO A 407 3.68 13.73 16.21
C PRO A 407 4.80 14.60 16.80
N TRP A 408 6.00 14.03 16.96
CA TRP A 408 7.18 14.73 17.47
C TRP A 408 7.89 15.59 16.42
N ASP A 409 7.58 15.43 15.13
CA ASP A 409 8.17 16.26 14.09
C ASP A 409 7.46 17.61 14.01
N ARG A 410 8.06 18.60 14.68
CA ARG A 410 7.54 19.97 14.78
C ARG A 410 7.71 20.78 13.49
N ARG A 411 8.56 20.33 12.56
CA ARG A 411 8.91 21.06 11.33
C ARG A 411 8.20 20.50 10.10
N ALA A 412 7.63 19.30 10.19
CA ALA A 412 6.89 18.68 9.09
C ALA A 412 5.66 19.50 8.68
N LYS A 413 5.52 19.71 7.37
CA LYS A 413 4.31 20.23 6.71
C LYS A 413 3.16 19.21 6.70
N ARG A 414 3.49 17.93 6.94
CA ARG A 414 2.54 16.79 6.97
C ARG A 414 1.88 16.48 5.62
N ASP A 415 2.43 17.01 4.52
CA ASP A 415 2.01 16.74 3.13
C ASP A 415 2.77 15.55 2.51
N GLY A 416 3.61 14.87 3.29
CA GLY A 416 4.46 13.78 2.84
C GLY A 416 5.76 14.23 2.14
N SER A 417 6.07 15.51 2.04
CA SER A 417 7.38 15.95 1.51
C SER A 417 8.52 15.75 2.51
N ASP A 418 8.24 15.85 3.81
CA ASP A 418 9.24 15.84 4.90
C ASP A 418 9.53 14.43 5.49
N THR A 419 9.22 13.36 4.74
CA THR A 419 9.48 11.98 5.18
C THR A 419 9.86 11.06 4.01
N CYS A 420 10.54 9.94 4.34
CA CYS A 420 10.80 8.86 3.42
C CYS A 420 9.55 7.97 3.18
N TRP A 421 9.68 7.06 2.21
CA TRP A 421 8.72 5.99 1.98
C TRP A 421 8.90 4.86 3.00
N VAL A 422 7.83 4.52 3.71
CA VAL A 422 7.82 3.52 4.77
C VAL A 422 7.02 2.30 4.33
N ARG A 423 7.62 1.12 4.47
CA ARG A 423 6.94 -0.15 4.15
C ARG A 423 5.80 -0.43 5.12
N VAL A 424 4.74 -1.05 4.60
CA VAL A 424 3.56 -1.44 5.37
C VAL A 424 3.50 -2.97 5.46
N SER A 425 3.46 -3.48 6.68
CA SER A 425 3.22 -4.90 6.94
C SER A 425 1.84 -5.30 6.40
N GLN A 426 1.80 -6.41 5.68
CA GLN A 426 0.57 -6.99 5.14
C GLN A 426 0.27 -8.30 5.87
N VAL A 427 -1.01 -8.68 5.94
CA VAL A 427 -1.41 -9.94 6.59
C VAL A 427 -0.91 -11.18 5.85
N TRP A 428 -0.68 -11.06 4.53
CA TRP A 428 -0.14 -12.15 3.69
C TRP A 428 0.49 -11.57 2.42
N GLY A 429 1.73 -11.95 2.08
CA GLY A 429 2.41 -11.48 0.86
C GLY A 429 3.27 -12.56 0.20
N GLY A 430 3.10 -12.73 -1.12
CA GLY A 430 3.87 -13.61 -2.00
C GLY A 430 4.30 -12.89 -3.29
N GLY A 431 4.98 -13.60 -4.19
CA GLY A 431 5.67 -12.98 -5.35
C GLY A 431 4.80 -12.21 -6.35
N THR A 432 3.47 -12.39 -6.33
CA THR A 432 2.44 -11.65 -7.10
C THR A 432 1.03 -11.87 -6.53
N TRP A 433 0.92 -12.36 -5.30
CA TRP A 433 -0.32 -12.86 -4.70
C TRP A 433 -0.31 -12.60 -3.19
N GLY A 434 -1.47 -12.55 -2.55
CA GLY A 434 -1.62 -12.23 -1.13
C GLY A 434 -2.66 -11.14 -0.89
N ALA A 435 -2.62 -10.53 0.29
CA ALA A 435 -3.48 -9.43 0.69
C ALA A 435 -2.73 -8.10 0.57
N GLN A 436 -3.40 -7.07 0.07
CA GLN A 436 -2.87 -5.72 -0.02
C GLN A 436 -3.91 -4.74 0.50
N VAL A 437 -3.62 -4.11 1.65
CA VAL A 437 -4.39 -3.00 2.20
C VAL A 437 -3.44 -1.84 2.40
N ILE A 438 -3.72 -0.73 1.71
CA ILE A 438 -2.91 0.48 1.76
C ILE A 438 -3.58 1.46 2.73
N PRO A 439 -2.94 1.80 3.85
CA PRO A 439 -3.43 2.84 4.75
C PRO A 439 -3.60 4.17 4.01
N ARG A 440 -4.72 4.85 4.25
CA ARG A 440 -5.08 6.12 3.60
C ARG A 440 -4.56 7.31 4.40
N ILE A 441 -4.40 8.45 3.72
CA ILE A 441 -3.99 9.71 4.34
C ILE A 441 -4.95 10.03 5.50
N GLY A 442 -4.40 10.41 6.66
CA GLY A 442 -5.16 10.69 7.88
C GLY A 442 -5.38 9.48 8.80
N MET A 443 -5.12 8.25 8.36
CA MET A 443 -5.19 7.08 9.23
C MET A 443 -4.03 7.05 10.23
N GLU A 444 -4.29 6.52 11.43
CA GLU A 444 -3.28 6.32 12.46
C GLU A 444 -2.63 4.93 12.32
N VAL A 445 -1.31 4.91 12.32
CA VAL A 445 -0.51 3.70 12.13
C VAL A 445 0.50 3.50 13.24
N LEU A 446 0.78 2.23 13.52
CA LEU A 446 1.82 1.80 14.45
C LEU A 446 3.11 1.55 13.68
N VAL A 447 4.17 2.25 14.05
CA VAL A 447 5.50 2.20 13.43
C VAL A 447 6.47 1.48 14.36
N SER A 448 7.10 0.43 13.86
CA SER A 448 8.25 -0.21 14.49
C SER A 448 9.54 0.19 13.77
N TYR A 449 10.68 -0.08 14.39
CA TYR A 449 11.99 0.32 13.88
C TYR A 449 12.89 -0.91 13.80
N ILE A 450 13.41 -1.22 12.61
CA ILE A 450 14.27 -2.40 12.41
C ILE A 450 15.54 -2.22 13.24
N ASP A 451 15.86 -3.21 14.10
CA ASP A 451 16.95 -3.15 15.09
C ASP A 451 16.87 -1.97 16.09
N GLY A 452 15.68 -1.36 16.22
CA GLY A 452 15.46 -0.15 16.99
C GLY A 452 16.05 1.12 16.34
N ASP A 453 16.47 1.06 15.07
CA ASP A 453 17.10 2.17 14.37
C ASP A 453 16.07 3.24 13.94
N PRO A 454 16.11 4.48 14.45
CA PRO A 454 15.19 5.54 14.04
C PRO A 454 15.18 5.81 12.53
N ASP A 455 16.29 5.51 11.85
CA ASP A 455 16.46 5.68 10.40
C ASP A 455 15.72 4.59 9.58
N ARG A 456 15.16 3.53 10.22
CA ARG A 456 14.54 2.36 9.57
C ARG A 456 13.11 2.07 10.04
N PRO A 457 12.14 2.96 9.76
CA PRO A 457 10.75 2.74 10.14
C PRO A 457 10.08 1.64 9.29
N LEU A 458 9.14 0.93 9.91
CA LEU A 458 8.27 -0.08 9.30
C LEU A 458 6.88 0.02 9.93
N VAL A 459 5.83 0.20 9.13
CA VAL A 459 4.45 0.18 9.64
C VAL A 459 4.06 -1.26 9.91
N VAL A 460 3.64 -1.57 11.13
CA VAL A 460 3.27 -2.92 11.59
C VAL A 460 1.78 -3.07 11.89
N GLY A 461 1.03 -1.98 11.92
CA GLY A 461 -0.41 -2.03 12.14
C GLY A 461 -1.10 -0.69 11.88
N VAL A 462 -2.43 -0.73 11.83
CA VAL A 462 -3.33 0.43 11.75
C VAL A 462 -4.22 0.39 12.98
N VAL A 463 -4.40 1.52 13.66
CA VAL A 463 -5.16 1.59 14.91
C VAL A 463 -6.36 2.53 14.75
N PRO A 464 -7.57 2.14 15.20
CA PRO A 464 -8.73 3.04 15.22
C PRO A 464 -8.55 4.18 16.23
N ASN A 465 -9.15 5.33 15.93
CA ASN A 465 -9.22 6.49 16.81
C ASN A 465 -10.55 7.23 16.62
N PRO A 466 -10.87 8.30 17.38
CA PRO A 466 -12.15 8.99 17.25
C PRO A 466 -12.45 9.57 15.85
N ASP A 467 -11.41 9.90 15.07
CA ASP A 467 -11.55 10.36 13.69
C ASP A 467 -11.71 9.20 12.69
N ASN A 468 -11.23 8.01 13.06
CA ASN A 468 -11.27 6.77 12.28
C ASN A 468 -11.89 5.64 13.13
N MET A 469 -13.17 5.77 13.43
CA MET A 469 -13.91 4.78 14.24
C MET A 469 -14.03 3.43 13.52
N PRO A 470 -14.18 2.32 14.29
CA PRO A 470 -14.55 1.02 13.73
C PRO A 470 -15.82 1.08 12.86
N ALA A 471 -15.94 0.17 11.89
CA ALA A 471 -17.01 0.19 10.89
C ALA A 471 -18.45 0.05 11.45
N TYR A 472 -18.60 -0.57 12.62
CA TYR A 472 -19.86 -0.65 13.36
C TYR A 472 -19.65 -0.15 14.79
N ASP A 473 -20.72 0.37 15.38
CA ASP A 473 -20.70 0.86 16.76
C ASP A 473 -20.32 -0.27 17.73
N LEU A 474 -19.26 -0.03 18.51
CA LEU A 474 -18.84 -0.90 19.60
C LEU A 474 -19.18 -0.22 20.94
N PRO A 475 -19.58 -1.01 21.98
CA PRO A 475 -19.50 -2.47 22.07
C PRO A 475 -20.74 -3.23 21.58
N ALA A 476 -21.75 -2.57 20.99
CA ALA A 476 -23.00 -3.19 20.60
C ALA A 476 -22.83 -4.35 19.60
N ASN A 477 -21.91 -4.22 18.65
CA ASN A 477 -21.65 -5.20 17.59
C ASN A 477 -20.37 -6.03 17.83
N LYS A 478 -20.07 -6.38 19.10
CA LYS A 478 -18.83 -7.09 19.49
C LYS A 478 -18.64 -8.49 18.89
N THR A 479 -19.70 -9.11 18.37
CA THR A 479 -19.71 -10.44 17.75
C THR A 479 -19.49 -10.41 16.24
N ARG A 480 -19.28 -9.22 15.64
CA ARG A 480 -19.08 -9.07 14.20
C ARG A 480 -17.61 -9.04 13.82
N MET A 481 -17.25 -9.83 12.81
CA MET A 481 -16.00 -9.72 12.06
C MET A 481 -16.26 -9.02 10.72
N VAL A 482 -15.47 -8.00 10.39
CA VAL A 482 -15.79 -7.06 9.30
C VAL A 482 -14.57 -6.81 8.42
N LEU A 483 -14.76 -6.92 7.11
CA LEU A 483 -13.85 -6.40 6.10
C LEU A 483 -14.64 -5.43 5.20
N ARG A 484 -14.53 -4.13 5.49
CA ARG A 484 -15.21 -3.05 4.76
C ARG A 484 -14.20 -2.13 4.08
N SER A 485 -14.41 -1.83 2.80
CA SER A 485 -13.66 -0.83 2.04
C SER A 485 -14.34 0.55 2.08
N ASN A 486 -13.77 1.56 1.44
CA ASN A 486 -14.44 2.83 1.18
C ASN A 486 -14.23 3.21 -0.29
N THR A 487 -15.27 3.67 -1.00
CA THR A 487 -15.13 4.15 -2.38
C THR A 487 -14.11 5.29 -2.43
N HIS A 488 -13.10 5.20 -3.29
CA HIS A 488 -12.11 6.26 -3.45
C HIS A 488 -12.71 7.44 -4.22
N LYS A 489 -12.56 8.67 -3.71
CA LYS A 489 -13.10 9.90 -4.33
C LYS A 489 -14.60 9.78 -4.68
N GLY A 490 -15.37 9.14 -3.79
CA GLY A 490 -16.79 8.88 -3.99
C GLY A 490 -17.47 8.41 -2.70
N GLN A 491 -18.73 7.97 -2.82
CA GLN A 491 -19.53 7.49 -1.69
C GLN A 491 -19.77 5.97 -1.80
N GLY A 492 -19.94 5.31 -0.66
CA GLY A 492 -20.26 3.87 -0.59
C GLY A 492 -19.08 2.97 -0.25
N PHE A 493 -19.31 1.66 -0.22
CA PHE A 493 -18.33 0.68 0.26
C PHE A 493 -18.56 -0.72 -0.32
N ASN A 494 -17.53 -1.57 -0.30
CA ASN A 494 -17.69 -3.01 -0.44
C ASN A 494 -17.48 -3.65 0.92
N GLU A 495 -18.17 -4.75 1.21
CA GLU A 495 -18.10 -5.38 2.53
C GLU A 495 -18.28 -6.90 2.47
N ILE A 496 -17.50 -7.58 3.32
CA ILE A 496 -17.74 -8.94 3.76
C ILE A 496 -17.80 -8.93 5.29
N THR A 497 -18.90 -9.41 5.86
CA THR A 497 -19.10 -9.45 7.32
C THR A 497 -19.64 -10.79 7.77
N PHE A 498 -19.19 -11.23 8.94
CA PHE A 498 -19.62 -12.42 9.64
C PHE A 498 -20.19 -12.00 10.99
N GLU A 499 -21.44 -12.35 11.27
CA GLU A 499 -22.12 -12.19 12.56
C GLU A 499 -22.15 -13.55 13.25
N ASP A 500 -21.62 -13.59 14.48
CA ASP A 500 -21.49 -14.82 15.28
C ASP A 500 -22.40 -14.83 16.51
N GLU A 501 -23.33 -13.88 16.64
CA GLU A 501 -24.36 -13.91 17.69
C GLU A 501 -25.28 -15.12 17.52
N ALA A 502 -25.38 -15.95 18.56
CA ALA A 502 -26.11 -17.22 18.52
C ALA A 502 -27.59 -17.06 18.11
N GLY A 503 -28.02 -17.84 17.13
CA GLY A 503 -29.38 -17.78 16.56
C GLY A 503 -29.64 -16.57 15.66
N LYS A 504 -28.62 -15.75 15.40
CA LYS A 504 -28.64 -14.58 14.51
C LYS A 504 -27.43 -14.56 13.57
N GLU A 505 -26.77 -15.70 13.41
CA GLU A 505 -25.56 -15.84 12.60
C GLU A 505 -25.86 -15.42 11.16
N ASN A 506 -24.97 -14.64 10.57
CA ASN A 506 -25.16 -14.14 9.21
C ASN A 506 -23.83 -13.91 8.49
N GLN A 507 -23.82 -14.18 7.18
CA GLN A 507 -22.76 -13.75 6.30
C GLN A 507 -23.31 -12.71 5.32
N PHE A 508 -22.76 -11.50 5.37
CA PHE A 508 -23.18 -10.39 4.54
C PHE A 508 -22.13 -10.09 3.47
N PHE A 509 -22.57 -10.00 2.22
CA PHE A 509 -21.74 -9.64 1.08
C PHE A 509 -22.36 -8.43 0.37
N HIS A 510 -21.64 -7.31 0.35
CA HIS A 510 -22.06 -6.10 -0.34
C HIS A 510 -21.04 -5.70 -1.40
N ALA A 511 -21.52 -5.53 -2.63
CA ALA A 511 -20.75 -4.95 -3.72
C ALA A 511 -21.39 -3.60 -4.09
N GLN A 512 -20.60 -2.52 -4.05
CA GLN A 512 -21.10 -1.17 -4.33
C GLN A 512 -21.59 -1.00 -5.77
N LYS A 513 -21.04 -1.80 -6.70
CA LYS A 513 -21.35 -1.73 -8.13
C LYS A 513 -21.52 -3.12 -8.75
N ASP A 514 -20.42 -3.73 -9.20
CA ASP A 514 -20.43 -4.99 -9.92
C ASP A 514 -19.93 -6.13 -9.02
N ARG A 515 -20.62 -7.29 -9.02
CA ARG A 515 -20.12 -8.54 -8.42
C ARG A 515 -19.88 -9.56 -9.52
N THR A 516 -18.62 -9.93 -9.72
CA THR A 516 -18.22 -10.97 -10.68
C THR A 516 -17.73 -12.20 -9.93
N GLU A 517 -18.30 -13.36 -10.25
CA GLU A 517 -17.92 -14.66 -9.68
C GLU A 517 -17.52 -15.59 -10.84
N ARG A 518 -16.28 -16.09 -10.82
CA ARG A 518 -15.76 -17.05 -11.82
C ARG A 518 -15.33 -18.32 -11.10
N VAL A 519 -15.95 -19.44 -11.46
CA VAL A 519 -15.62 -20.77 -10.94
C VAL A 519 -15.11 -21.61 -12.11
N LEU A 520 -13.90 -22.17 -12.00
CA LEU A 520 -13.26 -22.90 -13.09
C LEU A 520 -13.73 -24.35 -13.23
N ASN A 521 -14.26 -24.92 -12.15
CA ASN A 521 -14.77 -26.29 -12.11
C ASN A 521 -16.22 -26.27 -11.60
N ASP A 522 -16.46 -26.77 -10.40
CA ASP A 522 -17.81 -26.95 -9.87
C ASP A 522 -18.21 -25.83 -8.89
N ARG A 523 -19.42 -25.30 -9.06
CA ARG A 523 -20.08 -24.44 -8.08
C ARG A 523 -21.24 -25.21 -7.44
N THR A 524 -21.08 -25.63 -6.19
CA THR A 524 -22.15 -26.27 -5.41
C THR A 524 -22.83 -25.25 -4.51
N LYS A 525 -24.16 -25.25 -4.52
CA LYS A 525 -24.99 -24.42 -3.61
C LYS A 525 -26.06 -25.30 -2.97
N ARG A 526 -26.11 -25.32 -1.64
CA ARG A 526 -27.14 -25.99 -0.84
C ARG A 526 -27.73 -25.00 0.15
N ILE A 527 -29.05 -24.93 0.19
CA ILE A 527 -29.80 -24.08 1.13
C ILE A 527 -30.81 -24.99 1.83
N ASP A 528 -30.65 -25.20 3.14
CA ASP A 528 -31.49 -26.14 3.88
C ASP A 528 -32.90 -25.60 4.17
N ARG A 529 -33.11 -24.29 4.06
CA ARG A 529 -34.40 -23.64 4.30
C ARG A 529 -34.93 -22.86 3.09
N HIS A 530 -34.62 -21.58 2.97
CA HIS A 530 -35.20 -20.70 1.95
C HIS A 530 -34.13 -19.93 1.18
N GLU A 531 -34.27 -19.88 -0.14
CA GLU A 531 -33.52 -18.98 -1.02
C GLU A 531 -34.47 -17.93 -1.60
N VAL A 532 -34.10 -16.66 -1.49
CA VAL A 532 -34.82 -15.54 -2.09
C VAL A 532 -33.84 -14.78 -2.98
N ALA A 533 -34.23 -14.52 -4.23
CA ALA A 533 -33.45 -13.76 -5.19
C ALA A 533 -34.36 -12.74 -5.90
N SER A 534 -33.87 -11.49 -6.01
CA SER A 534 -34.53 -10.42 -6.73
C SER A 534 -33.55 -9.78 -7.72
N VAL A 535 -33.96 -9.65 -8.98
CA VAL A 535 -33.17 -9.04 -10.04
C VAL A 535 -34.00 -7.89 -10.61
N GLY A 536 -33.56 -6.64 -10.36
CA GLY A 536 -34.29 -5.46 -10.81
C GLY A 536 -34.18 -5.17 -12.32
N GLY A 537 -33.16 -5.73 -12.98
CA GLY A 537 -32.97 -5.66 -14.42
C GLY A 537 -33.21 -7.02 -15.09
N ASN A 538 -32.30 -7.40 -15.97
CA ASN A 538 -32.41 -8.66 -16.72
C ASN A 538 -31.61 -9.78 -16.04
N ARG A 539 -32.15 -11.00 -16.11
CA ARG A 539 -31.42 -12.23 -15.79
C ARG A 539 -31.28 -13.07 -17.06
N THR A 540 -30.05 -13.29 -17.49
CA THR A 540 -29.72 -14.21 -18.58
C THR A 540 -29.08 -15.47 -18.01
N VAL A 541 -29.49 -16.63 -18.50
CA VAL A 541 -28.91 -17.92 -18.14
C VAL A 541 -28.59 -18.65 -19.43
N GLU A 542 -27.32 -18.99 -19.61
CA GLU A 542 -26.84 -19.81 -20.73
C GLU A 542 -26.30 -21.12 -20.15
N VAL A 543 -26.79 -22.24 -20.68
CA VAL A 543 -26.35 -23.58 -20.29
C VAL A 543 -26.08 -24.34 -21.58
N SER A 544 -24.80 -24.63 -21.85
CA SER A 544 -24.40 -25.38 -23.04
C SER A 544 -24.78 -26.86 -22.96
N GLY A 545 -24.76 -27.42 -21.75
CA GLY A 545 -25.22 -28.79 -21.47
C GLY A 545 -26.69 -28.83 -21.04
N ASN A 546 -26.96 -29.56 -19.97
CA ASN A 546 -28.31 -29.76 -19.47
C ASN A 546 -28.64 -28.81 -18.30
N GLN A 547 -29.80 -28.16 -18.36
CA GLN A 547 -30.40 -27.49 -17.22
C GLN A 547 -31.61 -28.32 -16.72
N LYS A 548 -31.53 -28.86 -15.50
CA LYS A 548 -32.63 -29.61 -14.86
C LYS A 548 -33.16 -28.82 -13.67
N HIS A 549 -34.47 -28.63 -13.61
CA HIS A 549 -35.17 -28.21 -12.39
C HIS A 549 -36.09 -29.35 -11.96
N GLU A 550 -36.00 -29.73 -10.70
CA GLU A 550 -36.89 -30.70 -10.08
C GLU A 550 -37.62 -30.00 -8.93
N ILE A 551 -38.93 -29.83 -9.08
CA ILE A 551 -39.77 -29.16 -8.09
C ILE A 551 -40.68 -30.21 -7.47
N GLY A 552 -40.42 -30.58 -6.20
CA GLY A 552 -41.23 -31.56 -5.47
C GLY A 552 -42.62 -31.05 -5.05
N GLY A 553 -42.81 -29.73 -5.03
CA GLY A 553 -44.10 -29.08 -4.76
C GLY A 553 -44.66 -28.39 -6.00
N SER A 554 -45.09 -27.15 -5.85
CA SER A 554 -45.60 -26.33 -6.97
C SER A 554 -44.55 -25.33 -7.43
N VAL A 555 -44.46 -25.14 -8.75
CA VAL A 555 -43.80 -23.99 -9.35
C VAL A 555 -44.88 -23.07 -9.92
N ASN A 556 -44.94 -21.84 -9.41
CA ASN A 556 -45.81 -20.81 -9.96
C ASN A 556 -44.95 -19.83 -10.73
N THR A 557 -44.98 -19.97 -12.05
CA THR A 557 -44.27 -19.08 -12.96
C THR A 557 -45.28 -18.12 -13.57
N VAL A 558 -45.28 -16.87 -13.12
CA VAL A 558 -46.09 -15.82 -13.74
C VAL A 558 -45.22 -15.09 -14.74
N ILE A 559 -45.49 -15.30 -16.03
CA ILE A 559 -44.90 -14.55 -17.15
C ILE A 559 -46.05 -13.72 -17.71
N GLY A 560 -46.08 -12.43 -17.43
CA GLY A 560 -47.24 -11.62 -17.79
C GLY A 560 -46.93 -10.14 -17.84
N GLY A 561 -47.40 -9.49 -18.91
CA GLY A 561 -47.52 -8.04 -18.97
C GLY A 561 -48.47 -7.55 -17.87
N THR A 562 -48.20 -6.35 -17.39
CA THR A 562 -48.97 -5.62 -16.37
C THR A 562 -50.46 -5.60 -16.73
N GLY A 563 -51.26 -6.41 -16.05
CA GLY A 563 -52.71 -6.44 -16.24
C GLY A 563 -53.47 -6.99 -15.02
N PRO A 564 -54.75 -6.59 -14.82
CA PRO A 564 -55.49 -6.80 -13.56
C PRO A 564 -55.72 -8.27 -13.17
N MET A 565 -55.63 -9.20 -14.12
CA MET A 565 -55.86 -10.64 -13.90
C MET A 565 -54.68 -11.36 -13.23
N ALA A 566 -53.46 -10.78 -13.24
CA ALA A 566 -52.30 -11.36 -12.55
C ALA A 566 -52.39 -11.21 -11.01
N THR A 567 -53.14 -10.22 -10.54
CA THR A 567 -53.32 -9.89 -9.12
C THR A 567 -54.06 -10.97 -8.33
N LEU A 568 -54.95 -11.72 -8.97
CA LEU A 568 -55.72 -12.80 -8.32
C LEU A 568 -54.91 -14.09 -8.12
N ALA A 569 -53.91 -14.36 -8.98
CA ALA A 569 -53.02 -15.52 -8.83
C ALA A 569 -51.96 -15.34 -7.73
N MET A 570 -51.78 -14.11 -7.24
CA MET A 570 -50.73 -13.72 -6.27
C MET A 570 -51.12 -13.88 -4.79
N ALA A 571 -52.39 -14.20 -4.48
CA ALA A 571 -52.84 -14.41 -3.10
C ALA A 571 -52.11 -15.57 -2.38
N GLY A 572 -51.65 -16.58 -3.11
CA GLY A 572 -50.86 -17.69 -2.56
C GLY A 572 -49.40 -17.32 -2.24
N VAL A 573 -48.85 -16.27 -2.88
CA VAL A 573 -47.46 -15.80 -2.68
C VAL A 573 -47.38 -14.85 -1.47
N GLN A 574 -48.49 -14.22 -1.07
CA GLN A 574 -48.56 -13.35 0.10
C GLN A 574 -48.17 -14.04 1.42
N ALA A 575 -48.37 -15.35 1.57
CA ALA A 575 -48.01 -16.09 2.78
C ALA A 575 -46.48 -16.20 3.01
N LEU A 576 -45.67 -16.09 1.96
CA LEU A 576 -44.19 -16.13 2.05
C LEU A 576 -43.57 -14.77 2.41
N SER A 577 -44.33 -13.68 2.29
CA SER A 577 -43.84 -12.31 2.51
C SER A 577 -43.43 -12.01 3.97
N GLY A 578 -44.09 -12.65 4.95
CA GLY A 578 -43.80 -12.45 6.37
C GLY A 578 -42.42 -12.93 6.81
N GLN A 579 -41.88 -13.98 6.18
CA GLN A 579 -40.53 -14.48 6.50
C GLN A 579 -39.43 -13.70 5.77
N THR A 580 -39.71 -13.24 4.55
CA THR A 580 -38.80 -12.39 3.78
C THR A 580 -38.62 -11.00 4.42
N ALA A 581 -39.68 -10.43 5.00
CA ALA A 581 -39.61 -9.18 5.75
C ALA A 581 -38.71 -9.27 7.00
N GLY A 582 -38.72 -10.42 7.70
CA GLY A 582 -37.83 -10.68 8.84
C GLY A 582 -36.36 -10.69 8.43
N LEU A 583 -36.00 -11.47 7.40
CA LEU A 583 -34.63 -11.56 6.88
C LEU A 583 -34.11 -10.23 6.31
N PHE A 584 -34.96 -9.46 5.62
CA PHE A 584 -34.56 -8.16 5.05
C PHE A 584 -34.46 -7.07 6.12
N SER A 585 -35.32 -7.09 7.15
CA SER A 585 -35.20 -6.20 8.31
C SER A 585 -33.90 -6.45 9.07
N GLN A 586 -33.49 -7.72 9.19
CA GLN A 586 -32.24 -8.12 9.79
C GLN A 586 -31.05 -7.69 8.91
N ALA A 587 -31.12 -7.87 7.59
CA ALA A 587 -30.09 -7.39 6.65
C ALA A 587 -29.95 -5.85 6.64
N ALA A 588 -31.05 -5.11 6.77
CA ALA A 588 -31.04 -3.65 6.82
C ALA A 588 -30.55 -3.09 8.17
N GLN A 589 -30.85 -3.78 9.28
CA GLN A 589 -30.22 -3.53 10.58
C GLN A 589 -28.72 -3.85 10.55
N ILE A 590 -28.32 -4.88 9.81
CA ILE A 590 -26.92 -5.24 9.60
C ILE A 590 -26.19 -4.17 8.79
N ALA A 591 -26.81 -3.56 7.77
CA ALA A 591 -26.24 -2.47 6.98
C ALA A 591 -26.18 -1.08 7.68
N GLY A 592 -26.43 -0.99 9.00
CA GLY A 592 -26.33 0.26 9.77
C GLY A 592 -27.52 1.23 9.62
N GLY A 593 -28.63 0.78 9.04
CA GLY A 593 -29.82 1.59 8.84
C GLY A 593 -30.84 1.47 9.99
N SER A 594 -30.63 2.15 11.11
CA SER A 594 -31.54 2.13 12.27
C SER A 594 -32.45 3.37 12.39
N GLY A 595 -32.78 4.01 11.26
CA GLY A 595 -33.68 5.17 11.22
C GLY A 595 -35.15 4.80 10.93
N PRO A 596 -36.12 5.66 11.30
CA PRO A 596 -37.52 5.52 10.89
C PRO A 596 -37.70 5.33 9.38
N GLY A 597 -36.75 5.83 8.57
CA GLY A 597 -36.68 5.66 7.12
C GLY A 597 -36.39 4.24 6.64
N VAL A 598 -35.76 3.36 7.44
CA VAL A 598 -35.46 1.97 7.08
C VAL A 598 -36.57 1.02 7.49
N ALA A 599 -37.19 1.27 8.66
CA ALA A 599 -38.47 0.68 8.98
C ALA A 599 -39.54 1.13 7.98
N ALA A 600 -39.55 2.41 7.61
CA ALA A 600 -40.39 2.92 6.54
C ALA A 600 -39.99 2.32 5.19
N PHE A 601 -38.72 2.11 4.84
CA PHE A 601 -38.30 1.46 3.59
C PHE A 601 -38.67 -0.02 3.55
N ALA A 602 -38.55 -0.77 4.65
CA ALA A 602 -39.01 -2.16 4.74
C ALA A 602 -40.54 -2.25 4.67
N THR A 603 -41.24 -1.31 5.31
CA THR A 603 -42.70 -1.16 5.21
C THR A 603 -43.12 -0.63 3.83
N THR A 604 -42.28 0.19 3.19
CA THR A 604 -42.42 0.73 1.83
C THR A 604 -42.01 -0.28 0.79
N LEU A 605 -41.25 -1.32 1.12
CA LEU A 605 -40.95 -2.44 0.23
C LEU A 605 -42.07 -3.48 0.30
N ALA A 606 -42.59 -3.71 1.52
CA ALA A 606 -43.83 -4.43 1.76
C ALA A 606 -45.04 -3.72 1.09
N SER A 607 -45.01 -2.38 0.96
CA SER A 607 -46.03 -1.60 0.25
C SER A 607 -45.63 -1.14 -1.17
N SER A 608 -44.38 -1.26 -1.62
CA SER A 608 -43.96 -0.99 -3.02
C SER A 608 -44.28 -2.16 -3.93
N ALA A 609 -44.53 -3.34 -3.36
CA ALA A 609 -45.31 -4.38 -4.01
C ALA A 609 -46.71 -3.86 -4.45
N LEU A 610 -47.24 -2.81 -3.81
CA LEU A 610 -48.44 -2.07 -4.21
C LEU A 610 -48.14 -0.76 -4.98
N GLY A 611 -47.02 -0.09 -4.71
CA GLY A 611 -46.67 1.22 -5.28
C GLY A 611 -45.95 1.22 -6.64
N PHE A 612 -45.34 0.11 -7.07
CA PHE A 612 -44.70 0.00 -8.39
C PHE A 612 -45.70 0.16 -9.57
N LEU A 613 -47.00 0.17 -9.29
CA LEU A 613 -48.09 0.27 -10.26
C LEU A 613 -48.81 1.62 -10.27
N GLY A 614 -48.30 2.64 -9.56
CA GLY A 614 -48.85 4.00 -9.55
C GLY A 614 -48.13 4.97 -10.51
N ALA A 615 -48.88 5.92 -11.09
CA ALA A 615 -48.43 6.84 -12.14
C ALA A 615 -47.19 7.72 -11.80
N GLY A 616 -46.77 7.81 -10.53
CA GLY A 616 -45.58 8.56 -10.10
C GLY A 616 -44.25 7.83 -10.31
N GLY A 617 -44.26 6.50 -10.53
CA GLY A 617 -43.03 5.72 -10.79
C GLY A 617 -42.48 5.88 -12.22
N LEU A 618 -43.25 6.50 -13.12
CA LEU A 618 -42.90 6.68 -14.53
C LEU A 618 -42.24 8.04 -14.86
N SER A 619 -42.21 9.01 -13.94
CA SER A 619 -41.80 10.39 -14.24
C SER A 619 -40.42 10.82 -13.71
N ALA A 620 -39.64 9.94 -13.07
CA ALA A 620 -38.28 10.27 -12.62
C ALA A 620 -37.23 9.80 -13.65
N ARG A 621 -37.21 10.42 -14.84
CA ARG A 621 -36.17 10.19 -15.85
C ARG A 621 -35.90 11.46 -16.66
N GLU A 622 -34.94 12.26 -16.19
CA GLU A 622 -34.28 13.34 -16.97
C GLU A 622 -32.92 13.64 -16.30
N GLY A 623 -31.79 13.30 -16.92
CA GLY A 623 -30.91 14.22 -17.66
C GLY A 623 -29.68 14.55 -16.78
N VAL A 624 -28.41 14.67 -17.20
CA VAL A 624 -27.80 15.07 -18.47
C VAL A 624 -26.36 14.53 -18.56
N VAL A 625 -25.91 14.29 -19.79
CA VAL A 625 -24.58 13.86 -20.26
C VAL A 625 -23.65 15.07 -20.49
N SER A 626 -22.34 14.97 -20.22
CA SER A 626 -21.26 15.41 -21.15
C SER A 626 -19.84 15.21 -20.56
N GLY A 627 -18.90 14.79 -21.42
CA GLY A 627 -17.51 14.34 -21.11
C GLY A 627 -16.49 15.45 -20.78
N PRO A 628 -15.14 15.25 -20.88
CA PRO A 628 -14.40 14.52 -21.94
C PRO A 628 -13.14 13.70 -21.50
N ASN A 629 -13.13 12.40 -21.85
CA ASN A 629 -11.98 11.47 -22.04
C ASN A 629 -10.98 11.14 -20.91
N PRO A 630 -10.78 9.82 -20.66
CA PRO A 630 -9.95 9.00 -21.57
C PRO A 630 -10.67 7.74 -22.11
N ARG A 631 -11.19 7.84 -23.35
CA ARG A 631 -11.68 6.75 -24.22
C ARG A 631 -10.68 6.46 -25.35
N ALA A 632 -9.64 5.68 -25.07
CA ALA A 632 -8.79 5.15 -26.14
C ALA A 632 -8.51 3.64 -26.02
N ASP A 633 -9.31 2.90 -25.24
CA ASP A 633 -9.34 1.42 -25.31
C ASP A 633 -10.73 0.82 -25.03
N ALA A 634 -11.76 1.66 -24.91
CA ALA A 634 -13.15 1.24 -24.67
C ALA A 634 -14.02 1.36 -25.94
N GLY A 635 -13.44 1.03 -27.09
CA GLY A 635 -14.13 1.00 -28.37
C GLY A 635 -13.20 0.49 -29.44
N THR A 636 -13.12 -0.83 -29.64
CA THR A 636 -13.60 -1.38 -30.91
C THR A 636 -14.24 -2.78 -30.84
N SER A 637 -14.41 -3.41 -29.66
CA SER A 637 -15.01 -4.78 -29.60
C SER A 637 -16.32 -4.91 -28.82
N LEU A 638 -16.84 -3.85 -28.18
CA LEU A 638 -18.08 -3.92 -27.40
C LEU A 638 -19.21 -2.99 -27.91
N ALA A 639 -19.12 -2.60 -29.18
CA ALA A 639 -20.27 -2.16 -29.98
C ALA A 639 -20.59 -3.14 -31.13
N GLY A 640 -19.85 -4.27 -31.24
CA GLY A 640 -19.98 -5.24 -32.32
C GLY A 640 -20.51 -6.63 -31.92
N SER A 641 -20.64 -6.94 -30.63
CA SER A 641 -21.03 -8.28 -30.16
C SER A 641 -22.50 -8.44 -29.75
N GLY A 642 -23.33 -7.42 -29.98
CA GLY A 642 -24.79 -7.50 -29.77
C GLY A 642 -25.61 -7.69 -31.05
N THR A 643 -25.04 -7.48 -32.23
CA THR A 643 -25.73 -7.58 -33.52
C THR A 643 -25.21 -8.75 -34.38
N GLY A 644 -23.96 -9.16 -34.23
CA GLY A 644 -23.34 -10.21 -35.06
C GLY A 644 -23.81 -11.65 -34.76
N VAL A 645 -24.28 -11.94 -33.54
CA VAL A 645 -24.80 -13.30 -33.21
C VAL A 645 -26.25 -13.46 -33.69
N GLY A 646 -26.98 -12.35 -33.87
CA GLY A 646 -28.32 -12.36 -34.47
C GLY A 646 -28.30 -12.53 -35.99
N GLU A 647 -27.41 -11.83 -36.71
CA GLU A 647 -27.29 -11.91 -38.18
C GLU A 647 -26.56 -13.16 -38.67
N ALA A 648 -25.59 -13.70 -37.92
CA ALA A 648 -24.91 -14.94 -38.31
C ALA A 648 -25.73 -16.21 -37.96
N ALA A 649 -26.63 -16.15 -36.98
CA ALA A 649 -27.57 -17.24 -36.69
C ALA A 649 -28.78 -17.25 -37.64
N SER A 650 -29.18 -16.11 -38.22
CA SER A 650 -30.27 -16.07 -39.20
C SER A 650 -29.88 -16.54 -40.61
N SER A 651 -28.58 -16.57 -40.93
CA SER A 651 -28.09 -16.99 -42.25
C SER A 651 -27.75 -18.48 -42.36
N LEU A 652 -27.70 -19.20 -41.23
CA LEU A 652 -27.44 -20.65 -41.20
C LEU A 652 -28.69 -21.50 -40.93
N PHE A 653 -29.79 -20.93 -40.42
CA PHE A 653 -31.05 -21.62 -40.20
C PHE A 653 -32.25 -20.68 -40.48
N PRO A 654 -32.92 -20.79 -41.64
CA PRO A 654 -33.93 -19.81 -42.06
C PRO A 654 -35.28 -19.91 -41.32
N LEU A 655 -35.39 -20.66 -40.22
CA LEU A 655 -36.64 -20.79 -39.46
C LEU A 655 -36.37 -20.81 -37.95
N SER A 656 -36.76 -19.72 -37.29
CA SER A 656 -36.86 -19.59 -35.84
C SER A 656 -38.19 -20.17 -35.34
N GLY A 657 -38.16 -20.83 -34.17
CA GLY A 657 -39.37 -21.26 -33.45
C GLY A 657 -39.84 -22.70 -33.67
N ILE A 658 -39.02 -23.70 -33.32
CA ILE A 658 -39.47 -25.09 -33.18
C ILE A 658 -39.40 -25.48 -31.69
N GLU A 659 -40.54 -25.57 -31.02
CA GLU A 659 -40.67 -26.29 -29.74
C GLU A 659 -40.82 -27.77 -30.05
N ASN A 660 -39.84 -28.59 -29.67
CA ASN A 660 -39.92 -30.05 -29.82
C ASN A 660 -40.22 -30.69 -28.45
N THR A 661 -41.49 -31.00 -28.20
CA THR A 661 -41.89 -31.74 -26.99
C THR A 661 -41.83 -33.24 -27.28
N ILE A 662 -40.79 -33.93 -26.79
CA ILE A 662 -40.70 -35.40 -26.83
C ILE A 662 -41.27 -35.95 -25.53
N ILE A 663 -42.45 -36.58 -25.59
CA ILE A 663 -43.07 -37.25 -24.45
C ILE A 663 -42.82 -38.75 -24.57
N SER A 664 -42.04 -39.32 -23.65
CA SER A 664 -41.66 -40.73 -23.70
C SER A 664 -42.75 -41.70 -23.20
N LEU A 665 -43.76 -41.24 -22.44
CA LEU A 665 -44.76 -42.12 -21.81
C LEU A 665 -46.20 -41.61 -21.94
N PHE A 666 -46.53 -40.40 -21.46
CA PHE A 666 -47.91 -39.89 -21.49
C PHE A 666 -47.98 -38.37 -21.35
N LYS A 667 -48.89 -37.73 -22.11
CA LYS A 667 -49.27 -36.31 -21.95
C LYS A 667 -50.79 -36.25 -21.76
N SER A 668 -51.24 -35.62 -20.69
CA SER A 668 -52.66 -35.27 -20.49
C SER A 668 -52.81 -33.76 -20.41
N THR A 669 -53.74 -33.22 -21.17
CA THR A 669 -54.14 -31.82 -21.12
C THR A 669 -55.62 -31.78 -20.72
N SER A 670 -55.95 -31.12 -19.61
CA SER A 670 -57.32 -30.87 -19.17
C SER A 670 -57.62 -29.38 -19.25
N ILE A 671 -58.74 -29.02 -19.88
CA ILE A 671 -59.07 -27.64 -20.25
C ILE A 671 -60.47 -27.33 -19.72
N GLY A 672 -60.58 -26.34 -18.84
CA GLY A 672 -61.82 -26.07 -18.09
C GLY A 672 -62.84 -25.13 -18.75
N VAL A 673 -62.43 -24.28 -19.71
CA VAL A 673 -63.32 -23.24 -20.28
C VAL A 673 -63.28 -23.20 -21.81
N GLY A 674 -62.11 -23.34 -22.45
CA GLY A 674 -62.00 -23.40 -23.91
C GLY A 674 -60.55 -23.44 -24.40
N GLN A 675 -60.35 -23.98 -25.60
CA GLN A 675 -59.07 -23.99 -26.32
C GLN A 675 -59.30 -23.44 -27.72
N ALA A 676 -58.45 -22.50 -28.16
CA ALA A 676 -58.42 -22.03 -29.55
C ALA A 676 -57.01 -22.26 -30.11
N GLU A 677 -56.93 -22.91 -31.28
CA GLU A 677 -55.69 -23.10 -32.02
C GLU A 677 -55.78 -22.36 -33.36
N GLN A 678 -54.85 -21.44 -33.63
CA GLN A 678 -54.74 -20.74 -34.90
C GLN A 678 -53.47 -21.21 -35.61
N ILE A 679 -53.61 -21.87 -36.76
CA ILE A 679 -52.50 -22.39 -37.55
C ILE A 679 -52.29 -21.51 -38.79
N GLY A 680 -51.08 -20.98 -38.96
CA GLY A 680 -50.77 -20.02 -40.03
C GLY A 680 -50.49 -20.64 -41.41
N VAL A 681 -49.95 -21.86 -41.49
CA VAL A 681 -49.53 -22.47 -42.78
C VAL A 681 -50.00 -23.91 -42.94
N SER A 682 -49.67 -24.82 -42.01
CA SER A 682 -50.09 -26.23 -42.09
C SER A 682 -50.13 -26.88 -40.70
N LYS A 683 -51.12 -27.74 -40.48
CA LYS A 683 -51.18 -28.66 -39.32
C LYS A 683 -51.10 -30.08 -39.86
N VAL A 684 -50.04 -30.80 -39.50
CA VAL A 684 -49.88 -32.24 -39.80
C VAL A 684 -49.98 -33.01 -38.49
N THR A 685 -50.92 -33.95 -38.41
CA THR A 685 -51.06 -34.85 -37.26
C THR A 685 -50.80 -36.27 -37.74
N ASN A 686 -49.74 -36.91 -37.24
CA ASN A 686 -49.43 -38.31 -37.51
C ASN A 686 -49.70 -39.14 -36.25
N VAL A 687 -50.54 -40.16 -36.35
CA VAL A 687 -50.98 -40.96 -35.20
C VAL A 687 -50.59 -42.42 -35.45
N GLY A 688 -49.77 -42.99 -34.57
CA GLY A 688 -49.21 -44.33 -34.77
C GLY A 688 -50.13 -45.50 -34.43
N SER A 689 -51.26 -45.28 -33.75
CA SER A 689 -52.19 -46.37 -33.37
C SER A 689 -53.66 -45.95 -33.46
N ALA A 690 -54.16 -45.12 -32.52
CA ALA A 690 -55.58 -44.75 -32.49
C ALA A 690 -55.76 -43.24 -32.27
N TYR A 691 -56.61 -42.63 -33.10
CA TYR A 691 -57.09 -41.26 -32.93
C TYR A 691 -58.59 -41.28 -32.66
N MET A 692 -59.02 -40.80 -31.48
CA MET A 692 -60.44 -40.75 -31.10
C MET A 692 -60.84 -39.31 -30.79
N VAL A 693 -61.88 -38.82 -31.46
CA VAL A 693 -62.52 -37.53 -31.18
C VAL A 693 -63.91 -37.81 -30.62
N ARG A 694 -64.19 -37.36 -29.40
CA ARG A 694 -65.51 -37.45 -28.77
C ARG A 694 -66.02 -36.03 -28.51
N VAL A 695 -67.08 -35.64 -29.21
CA VAL A 695 -67.70 -34.32 -29.07
C VAL A 695 -69.05 -34.46 -28.39
N GLY A 696 -69.31 -33.64 -27.37
CA GLY A 696 -70.51 -33.77 -26.53
C GLY A 696 -71.77 -33.08 -27.06
N GLN A 697 -71.63 -32.07 -27.92
CA GLN A 697 -72.73 -31.26 -28.45
C GLN A 697 -72.68 -31.19 -29.99
N GLU A 698 -71.75 -30.39 -30.54
CA GLU A 698 -71.67 -30.14 -31.99
C GLU A 698 -70.21 -30.20 -32.46
N MET A 699 -69.97 -30.96 -33.53
CA MET A 699 -68.71 -30.94 -34.28
C MET A 699 -68.98 -30.34 -35.65
N ARG A 700 -68.34 -29.21 -35.96
CA ARG A 700 -68.41 -28.56 -37.27
C ARG A 700 -67.04 -28.59 -37.93
N THR A 701 -66.97 -29.00 -39.19
CA THR A 701 -65.75 -29.00 -40.01
C THR A 701 -66.06 -28.27 -41.31
N ASP A 702 -65.52 -27.06 -41.47
CA ASP A 702 -65.64 -26.26 -42.69
C ASP A 702 -64.35 -26.37 -43.51
N VAL A 703 -64.45 -26.78 -44.77
CA VAL A 703 -63.30 -26.97 -45.67
C VAL A 703 -63.51 -26.17 -46.96
N GLY A 704 -62.60 -25.22 -47.24
CA GLY A 704 -62.76 -24.26 -48.34
C GLY A 704 -62.46 -24.78 -49.76
N LYS A 705 -61.82 -25.94 -49.91
CA LYS A 705 -61.45 -26.51 -51.24
C LYS A 705 -61.79 -27.98 -51.40
N LYS A 706 -61.11 -28.86 -50.67
CA LYS A 706 -61.20 -30.32 -50.83
C LYS A 706 -61.03 -31.00 -49.48
N ILE A 707 -61.90 -31.95 -49.18
CA ILE A 707 -61.72 -32.92 -48.10
C ILE A 707 -61.52 -34.29 -48.74
N ASP A 708 -60.42 -34.95 -48.40
CA ASP A 708 -60.12 -36.33 -48.80
C ASP A 708 -60.14 -37.21 -47.56
N VAL A 709 -60.91 -38.29 -47.60
CA VAL A 709 -60.96 -39.30 -46.54
C VAL A 709 -60.67 -40.64 -47.19
N GLU A 710 -59.48 -41.18 -46.90
CA GLU A 710 -59.06 -42.51 -47.37
C GLU A 710 -59.06 -43.48 -46.19
N VAL A 711 -59.71 -44.63 -46.36
CA VAL A 711 -59.86 -45.64 -45.30
C VAL A 711 -59.54 -47.01 -45.86
N GLY A 712 -58.59 -47.72 -45.23
CA GLY A 712 -58.05 -48.97 -45.76
C GLY A 712 -58.92 -50.21 -45.60
N GLU A 713 -59.76 -50.29 -44.56
CA GLU A 713 -60.60 -51.47 -44.30
C GLU A 713 -62.09 -51.15 -44.31
N LEU A 714 -62.57 -50.35 -43.35
CA LEU A 714 -63.99 -50.07 -43.16
C LEU A 714 -64.21 -48.59 -42.85
N TYR A 715 -64.87 -47.88 -43.77
CA TYR A 715 -65.48 -46.58 -43.47
C TYR A 715 -66.93 -46.79 -43.05
N ASN A 716 -67.20 -46.69 -41.75
CA ASN A 716 -68.54 -46.86 -41.19
C ASN A 716 -69.13 -45.50 -40.79
N LEU A 717 -70.20 -45.08 -41.45
CA LEU A 717 -70.95 -43.88 -41.11
C LEU A 717 -72.32 -44.28 -40.56
N VAL A 718 -72.52 -44.05 -39.26
CA VAL A 718 -73.77 -44.39 -38.57
C VAL A 718 -74.44 -43.12 -38.08
N THR A 719 -75.70 -42.92 -38.47
CA THR A 719 -76.55 -41.83 -37.97
C THR A 719 -77.85 -42.44 -37.48
N HIS A 720 -78.33 -42.03 -36.29
CA HIS A 720 -79.51 -42.67 -35.68
C HIS A 720 -80.85 -42.15 -36.22
N ASP A 721 -80.91 -40.92 -36.69
CA ASP A 721 -82.19 -40.27 -37.03
C ASP A 721 -82.27 -39.91 -38.53
N LYS A 722 -81.33 -39.09 -39.02
CA LYS A 722 -81.27 -38.68 -40.42
C LYS A 722 -79.83 -38.49 -40.87
N PHE A 723 -79.47 -39.12 -41.99
CA PHE A 723 -78.34 -38.69 -42.81
C PHE A 723 -78.87 -37.75 -43.89
N HIS A 724 -78.30 -36.54 -43.98
CA HIS A 724 -78.62 -35.57 -45.03
C HIS A 724 -77.32 -35.13 -45.68
N GLY A 725 -77.25 -35.31 -46.99
CA GLY A 725 -76.17 -34.78 -47.80
C GLY A 725 -76.76 -34.07 -49.01
N GLU A 726 -76.25 -32.89 -49.32
CA GLU A 726 -76.66 -32.07 -50.46
C GLU A 726 -75.45 -31.86 -51.37
N ALA A 727 -75.59 -32.24 -52.64
CA ALA A 727 -74.55 -32.05 -53.65
C ALA A 727 -75.20 -31.88 -55.02
N LYS A 728 -74.54 -31.16 -55.94
CA LYS A 728 -75.00 -31.05 -57.33
C LYS A 728 -74.98 -32.40 -58.05
N THR A 729 -74.01 -33.25 -57.73
CA THR A 729 -73.86 -34.60 -58.26
C THR A 729 -73.36 -35.51 -57.15
N TRP A 730 -73.99 -36.66 -56.97
CA TRP A 730 -73.45 -37.77 -56.18
C TRP A 730 -72.87 -38.81 -57.14
N GLU A 731 -71.56 -38.98 -57.12
CA GLU A 731 -70.87 -40.04 -57.87
C GLU A 731 -70.33 -41.07 -56.87
N VAL A 732 -70.75 -42.31 -57.04
CA VAL A 732 -70.36 -43.43 -56.16
C VAL A 732 -69.75 -44.51 -57.05
N PHE A 733 -68.44 -44.72 -56.91
CA PHE A 733 -67.71 -45.78 -57.62
C PHE A 733 -67.50 -46.95 -56.67
N VAL A 734 -67.98 -48.13 -57.04
CA VAL A 734 -67.85 -49.36 -56.23
C VAL A 734 -67.50 -50.52 -57.15
N ASP A 735 -66.50 -51.30 -56.77
CA ASP A 735 -65.97 -52.38 -57.61
C ASP A 735 -66.84 -53.64 -57.64
N ASP A 736 -67.54 -53.94 -56.54
CA ASP A 736 -68.21 -55.23 -56.40
C ASP A 736 -69.73 -55.09 -56.25
N THR A 737 -70.23 -54.43 -55.21
CA THR A 737 -71.68 -54.30 -54.96
C THR A 737 -72.04 -53.07 -54.14
N ILE A 738 -73.00 -52.28 -54.62
CA ILE A 738 -73.73 -51.27 -53.82
C ILE A 738 -75.01 -51.93 -53.32
N ARG A 739 -75.26 -51.88 -52.01
CA ARG A 739 -76.51 -52.35 -51.42
C ARG A 739 -77.15 -51.28 -50.54
N LEU A 740 -78.36 -50.86 -50.88
CA LEU A 740 -79.20 -49.99 -50.07
C LEU A 740 -80.28 -50.87 -49.42
N SER A 741 -80.25 -51.03 -48.10
CA SER A 741 -81.14 -51.96 -47.39
C SER A 741 -82.03 -51.22 -46.39
N ALA A 742 -83.29 -51.65 -46.30
CA ALA A 742 -84.23 -51.27 -45.26
C ALA A 742 -84.93 -52.55 -44.74
N PRO A 743 -85.62 -52.52 -43.58
CA PRO A 743 -86.23 -53.72 -42.99
C PRO A 743 -87.21 -54.48 -43.90
N GLY A 744 -87.79 -53.83 -44.93
CA GLY A 744 -88.74 -54.41 -45.87
C GLY A 744 -88.19 -54.79 -47.26
N GLY A 745 -86.88 -54.64 -47.51
CA GLY A 745 -86.27 -54.91 -48.81
C GLY A 745 -84.90 -54.26 -49.02
N TYR A 746 -84.23 -54.60 -50.12
CA TYR A 746 -82.98 -53.98 -50.54
C TYR A 746 -82.90 -53.73 -52.06
N ILE A 747 -82.13 -52.72 -52.43
CA ILE A 747 -81.67 -52.45 -53.79
C ILE A 747 -80.21 -52.84 -53.86
N GLU A 748 -79.86 -53.72 -54.79
CA GLU A 748 -78.49 -54.15 -55.02
C GLU A 748 -78.08 -53.83 -56.45
N ILE A 749 -76.96 -53.14 -56.60
CA ILE A 749 -76.34 -52.81 -57.89
C ILE A 749 -74.97 -53.50 -57.92
N ASN A 750 -74.77 -54.39 -58.88
CA ASN A 750 -73.49 -55.07 -59.09
C ASN A 750 -73.19 -55.22 -60.60
N LYS A 751 -72.06 -55.83 -60.93
CA LYS A 751 -71.63 -56.08 -62.33
C LYS A 751 -72.63 -56.87 -63.18
N LYS A 752 -73.60 -57.57 -62.56
CA LYS A 752 -74.65 -58.35 -63.23
C LYS A 752 -75.95 -57.56 -63.45
N GLY A 753 -76.09 -56.37 -62.88
CA GLY A 753 -77.26 -55.48 -63.05
C GLY A 753 -77.85 -54.98 -61.73
N ILE A 754 -79.03 -54.34 -61.82
CA ILE A 754 -79.79 -53.83 -60.66
C ILE A 754 -80.83 -54.88 -60.24
N LYS A 755 -80.78 -55.30 -58.97
CA LYS A 755 -81.78 -56.17 -58.34
C LYS A 755 -82.56 -55.37 -57.30
N LEU A 756 -83.88 -55.45 -57.40
CA LEU A 756 -84.81 -54.88 -56.44
C LEU A 756 -85.50 -56.04 -55.71
N TYR A 757 -85.26 -56.16 -54.41
CA TYR A 757 -85.94 -57.11 -53.53
C TYR A 757 -86.78 -56.32 -52.55
N ALA A 758 -88.10 -56.37 -52.65
CA ALA A 758 -89.00 -55.74 -51.68
C ALA A 758 -90.33 -56.50 -51.61
N LEU A 759 -91.04 -56.38 -50.49
CA LEU A 759 -92.40 -56.95 -50.32
C LEU A 759 -93.41 -56.35 -51.31
N LYS A 760 -93.19 -55.09 -51.71
CA LYS A 760 -93.96 -54.37 -52.73
C LYS A 760 -93.02 -53.38 -53.43
N ILE A 761 -93.06 -53.33 -54.76
CA ILE A 761 -92.30 -52.37 -55.57
C ILE A 761 -93.31 -51.55 -56.36
N ASP A 762 -93.54 -50.31 -55.94
CA ASP A 762 -94.29 -49.33 -56.72
C ASP A 762 -93.27 -48.47 -57.47
N ILE A 763 -93.32 -48.49 -58.81
CA ILE A 763 -92.49 -47.63 -59.66
C ILE A 763 -93.41 -46.57 -60.26
N GLU A 764 -93.29 -45.34 -59.77
CA GLU A 764 -94.08 -44.20 -60.26
C GLU A 764 -93.19 -43.24 -61.05
N GLY A 765 -93.64 -42.89 -62.26
CA GLY A 765 -92.93 -41.94 -63.11
C GLY A 765 -93.78 -41.58 -64.32
N ASN A 766 -93.62 -40.34 -64.81
CA ASN A 766 -94.42 -39.79 -65.92
C ASN A 766 -94.27 -40.59 -67.23
N ARG A 767 -93.20 -41.39 -67.35
CA ARG A 767 -92.98 -42.37 -68.43
C ARG A 767 -91.96 -43.41 -67.98
N ILE A 768 -92.35 -44.68 -67.95
CA ILE A 768 -91.44 -45.82 -67.74
C ILE A 768 -91.26 -46.52 -69.09
N ASN A 769 -90.02 -46.57 -69.60
CA ASN A 769 -89.72 -47.00 -70.97
C ASN A 769 -88.93 -48.31 -71.02
N PHE A 770 -89.59 -49.43 -71.27
CA PHE A 770 -88.99 -50.77 -71.37
C PHE A 770 -88.58 -51.17 -72.80
N LYS A 771 -88.07 -50.24 -73.63
CA LYS A 771 -87.97 -50.43 -75.10
C LYS A 771 -86.67 -51.01 -75.69
N LYS A 772 -85.70 -51.52 -74.91
CA LYS A 772 -84.55 -52.23 -75.50
C LYS A 772 -84.13 -53.44 -74.67
N GLY A 773 -84.57 -54.61 -75.10
CA GLY A 773 -84.00 -55.89 -74.67
C GLY A 773 -82.58 -56.04 -75.22
N GLY A 774 -81.64 -56.36 -74.32
CA GLY A 774 -80.30 -56.82 -74.70
C GLY A 774 -80.37 -58.16 -75.45
N PRO A 775 -79.35 -58.48 -76.25
CA PRO A 775 -79.39 -59.58 -77.21
C PRO A 775 -79.36 -60.95 -76.50
N GLY A 776 -80.46 -61.71 -76.58
CA GLY A 776 -80.52 -63.07 -76.04
C GLY A 776 -81.88 -63.75 -76.18
N LYS A 777 -82.13 -64.31 -77.37
CA LYS A 777 -83.13 -65.35 -77.75
C LYS A 777 -84.57 -65.26 -77.20
N GLY A 778 -85.49 -64.98 -78.13
CA GLY A 778 -86.80 -65.66 -78.21
C GLY A 778 -87.95 -65.02 -77.42
N ALA A 779 -88.63 -64.07 -78.06
CA ALA A 779 -89.90 -63.52 -77.59
C ALA A 779 -91.00 -64.61 -77.55
N SER A 780 -91.33 -65.12 -76.36
CA SER A 780 -92.51 -65.99 -76.19
C SER A 780 -93.22 -65.89 -74.83
N CYS A 781 -92.79 -65.03 -73.90
CA CYS A 781 -93.41 -64.97 -72.56
C CYS A 781 -94.57 -63.98 -72.39
N LEU A 782 -94.83 -63.06 -73.33
CA LEU A 782 -95.85 -62.01 -73.15
C LEU A 782 -97.15 -62.19 -73.95
N LYS A 783 -97.29 -63.30 -74.68
CA LYS A 783 -98.55 -63.68 -75.38
C LYS A 783 -99.39 -64.73 -74.62
N LYS A 784 -98.98 -65.14 -73.42
CA LYS A 784 -99.66 -66.16 -72.60
C LYS A 784 -100.22 -65.66 -71.26
N MET A 785 -100.24 -64.36 -71.00
CA MET A 785 -100.89 -63.78 -69.81
C MET A 785 -102.24 -63.08 -70.12
N SER A 786 -102.87 -63.37 -71.27
CA SER A 786 -104.17 -62.80 -71.64
C SER A 786 -105.37 -63.75 -71.55
N GLN A 787 -105.24 -64.97 -71.01
CA GLN A 787 -106.36 -65.90 -70.84
C GLN A 787 -106.19 -66.84 -69.63
N SER A 788 -106.43 -66.32 -68.42
CA SER A 788 -107.06 -67.08 -67.32
C SER A 788 -107.66 -66.12 -66.30
N GLN A 789 -108.97 -66.24 -66.07
CA GLN A 789 -109.79 -65.38 -65.22
C GLN A 789 -109.45 -65.56 -63.72
N THR A 790 -109.19 -64.47 -62.99
CA THR A 790 -109.96 -63.97 -61.80
C THR A 790 -109.27 -62.73 -61.18
N PRO A 791 -109.99 -61.87 -60.42
CA PRO A 791 -110.04 -60.43 -60.66
C PRO A 791 -109.26 -59.59 -59.64
N PHE A 792 -108.82 -58.39 -60.06
CA PHE A 792 -108.81 -57.09 -59.35
C PHE A 792 -107.71 -56.22 -59.95
N VAL A 793 -108.07 -55.46 -60.99
CA VAL A 793 -107.33 -54.26 -61.39
C VAL A 793 -108.31 -53.09 -61.27
N ARG A 794 -108.01 -52.14 -60.37
CA ARG A 794 -108.42 -50.74 -60.53
C ARG A 794 -107.23 -50.03 -61.18
N LEU A 795 -107.53 -49.29 -62.25
CA LEU A 795 -106.62 -48.34 -62.90
C LEU A 795 -106.11 -47.30 -61.89
#